data_AF-A0A1Q7SQY9-F1
#
_entry.id   AF-A0A1Q7SQY9-F1
#
_cell.length_a   1.000
_cell.length_b   1.000
_cell.length_c   1.000
_cell.angle_alpha   90.00
_cell.angle_beta   90.00
_cell.angle_gamma   90.00
#
_symmetry.space_group_name_H-M   'P 1'
#
loop_
_entity.id
_entity.type
_entity.pdbx_description
1 polymer ?
#
loop_
_entity_poly.entity_id
_entity_poly.type
_entity_poly.pdbx_seq_one_letter_code
_entity_poly.pdbx_strand_id
1 'polypeptide(L)'
;MVFSKFLAGFHWSVGKVKEYLRLKEALFRPTRLSRSGLGLSGALLILAGLWLVAVEPSFVGTLVLAGGLVGFGLFNLVSGFRKNLTLSRANQLSLFGNLVLAISLYFVVSRLIEVSYTTDTVVGTYMGVLRTLQLQSPYGFSIKPLLDKFGFSPSLYTPGVNGSFDFHLAYPSLSFLSILPFYLLGLHDVRDTVFIFNIMSLLIIFALAPARLKSVSLLPFTLFPVVIAASWTDSIWAFFLVLTTVLWYRHPKASWVTLGLAVAVKQIAIVIAPFLLLRLWKETPQHSLRSLTRSVGLMLFAFFLPNLPFIILSPGSWWADVVAPFLPNAPAQVPGGIGLSGFLLDVGIALPSSFFLVLMGGVSGILFYLYAKHYRGLNSMVFAFPILIFFFYYRSFPNYMAYWLFPLVLELCRLGGPNLRLAFTTRLPSIAWRPPTGTFLRILRQRLTPSVMVVMTLSVIFAGVSGAYITQASSPRTEIQINGVMDPDSIGSATMINVTVTNLLATPVLPIFFVKYSPLTYFWASNSTSPLNSGSASSYVISAPDALSAVPRGDQFHIVIYDKLTGQLLGESTSWKSDIPAPSLENPALKWWVLDPSVGTRVPFNWKLSLSNIDPVWSGISPLGVNGTSGVQMMLNYTSSLVGVERLALSQRALLNATNLSIHFNQSLTTNIATSLIFGAIVADGTHTLYYVFSDRATQQTITPYSANTTVIIPTQRSQWNTINLSPQPIWNAQGWATPPQVTFTVFLESSSAGVYYANLDSISPV
;
A
#
# COMPACT_ATOMS: atom_id res chain seq x y z
N MET A 1 -52.14 2.84 -5.76
CA MET A 1 -52.26 1.76 -4.74
C MET A 1 -50.96 1.01 -4.46
N VAL A 2 -50.12 0.71 -5.46
CA VAL A 2 -48.78 0.07 -5.25
C VAL A 2 -47.77 1.04 -4.62
N PHE A 3 -47.77 2.30 -5.05
CA PHE A 3 -46.88 3.34 -4.51
C PHE A 3 -47.18 3.70 -3.05
N SER A 4 -48.46 3.67 -2.63
CA SER A 4 -48.83 3.89 -1.21
C SER A 4 -48.43 2.71 -0.32
N LYS A 5 -48.47 1.47 -0.84
CA LYS A 5 -47.94 0.28 -0.14
C LYS A 5 -46.41 0.30 -0.04
N PHE A 6 -45.72 0.82 -1.06
CA PHE A 6 -44.27 1.03 -1.03
C PHE A 6 -43.87 2.10 -0.01
N LEU A 7 -44.55 3.25 0.01
CA LEU A 7 -44.34 4.31 1.00
C LEU A 7 -44.71 3.87 2.43
N ALA A 8 -45.77 3.08 2.61
CA ALA A 8 -46.13 2.49 3.90
C ALA A 8 -45.10 1.45 4.36
N GLY A 9 -44.58 0.62 3.45
CA GLY A 9 -43.49 -0.32 3.71
C GLY A 9 -42.17 0.38 4.03
N PHE A 10 -41.91 1.52 3.39
CA PHE A 10 -40.75 2.38 3.68
C PHE A 10 -40.88 3.06 5.04
N HIS A 11 -42.04 3.64 5.39
CA HIS A 11 -42.28 4.22 6.71
C HIS A 11 -42.25 3.18 7.84
N TRP A 12 -42.80 1.98 7.61
CA TRP A 12 -42.72 0.87 8.54
C TRP A 12 -41.29 0.37 8.71
N SER A 13 -40.51 0.30 7.63
CA SER A 13 -39.08 -0.04 7.68
C SER A 13 -38.26 1.05 8.38
N VAL A 14 -38.54 2.34 8.16
CA VAL A 14 -37.91 3.46 8.88
C VAL A 14 -38.25 3.43 10.36
N GLY A 15 -39.50 3.09 10.71
CA GLY A 15 -39.95 2.89 12.09
C GLY A 15 -39.19 1.75 12.78
N LYS A 16 -39.09 0.58 12.12
CA LYS A 16 -38.30 -0.55 12.61
C LYS A 16 -36.81 -0.28 12.63
N VAL A 17 -36.25 0.46 11.67
CA VAL A 17 -34.84 0.88 11.66
C VAL A 17 -34.55 1.82 12.82
N LYS A 18 -35.45 2.76 13.15
CA LYS A 18 -35.34 3.59 14.37
C LYS A 18 -35.37 2.75 15.65
N GLU A 19 -36.19 1.71 15.67
CA GLU A 19 -36.30 0.76 16.78
C GLU A 19 -35.05 -0.14 16.89
N TYR A 20 -34.53 -0.63 15.76
CA TYR A 20 -33.31 -1.45 15.66
C TYR A 20 -32.03 -0.67 15.99
N LEU A 21 -31.99 0.61 15.60
CA LEU A 21 -30.90 1.55 15.93
C LEU A 21 -30.94 2.00 17.40
N ARG A 22 -31.96 1.61 18.17
CA ARG A 22 -32.20 2.06 19.55
C ARG A 22 -32.17 3.59 19.69
N LEU A 23 -32.74 4.33 18.73
CA LEU A 23 -32.86 5.79 18.82
C LEU A 23 -33.86 6.25 19.90
N LYS A 24 -34.52 5.32 20.59
CA LYS A 24 -35.39 5.53 21.75
C LYS A 24 -34.67 5.40 23.11
N GLU A 25 -33.35 5.23 23.15
CA GLU A 25 -32.63 5.27 24.43
C GLU A 25 -32.62 6.71 25.01
N ALA A 26 -33.20 6.82 26.20
CA ALA A 26 -33.54 8.03 26.93
C ALA A 26 -32.37 9.00 27.17
N LEU A 27 -32.72 10.17 27.71
CA LEU A 27 -31.95 11.30 28.27
C LEU A 27 -30.77 10.92 29.21
N PHE A 28 -29.92 9.96 28.84
CA PHE A 28 -28.75 9.59 29.60
C PHE A 28 -27.60 10.52 29.29
N ARG A 29 -26.93 10.97 30.37
CA ARG A 29 -25.66 11.70 30.26
C ARG A 29 -24.62 10.81 29.57
N PRO A 30 -23.83 11.35 28.63
CA PRO A 30 -22.79 10.60 27.93
C PRO A 30 -21.75 10.13 28.93
N THR A 31 -21.29 8.89 28.75
CA THR A 31 -20.20 8.34 29.57
C THR A 31 -18.89 9.08 29.28
N ARG A 32 -17.90 8.97 30.17
CA ARG A 32 -16.55 9.52 29.92
C ARG A 32 -15.99 9.00 28.59
N LEU A 33 -16.14 7.70 28.35
CA LEU A 33 -15.70 7.07 27.10
C LEU A 33 -16.43 7.64 25.88
N SER A 34 -17.74 7.91 26.00
CA SER A 34 -18.51 8.49 24.90
C SER A 34 -18.02 9.90 24.54
N ARG A 35 -17.69 10.70 25.56
CA ARG A 35 -17.09 12.03 25.40
C ARG A 35 -15.68 11.94 24.82
N SER A 36 -14.86 11.01 25.30
CA SER A 36 -13.51 10.77 24.79
C SER A 36 -13.53 10.33 23.32
N GLY A 37 -14.44 9.44 22.93
CA GLY A 37 -14.59 9.04 21.54
C GLY A 37 -14.98 10.19 20.61
N LEU A 38 -15.93 11.02 21.04
CA LEU A 38 -16.28 12.25 20.32
C LEU A 38 -15.08 13.21 20.23
N GLY A 39 -14.35 13.40 21.32
CA GLY A 39 -13.16 14.26 21.37
C GLY A 39 -12.04 13.76 20.45
N LEU A 40 -11.78 12.44 20.44
CA LEU A 40 -10.81 11.81 19.54
C LEU A 40 -11.23 11.92 18.08
N SER A 41 -12.52 11.72 17.77
CA SER A 41 -13.05 11.98 16.43
C SER A 41 -12.81 13.44 16.01
N GLY A 42 -13.00 14.39 16.92
CA GLY A 42 -12.68 15.80 16.68
C GLY A 42 -11.20 16.07 16.43
N ALA A 43 -10.31 15.47 17.25
CA ALA A 43 -8.87 15.62 17.10
C ALA A 43 -8.36 15.05 15.76
N LEU A 44 -8.86 13.89 15.34
CA LEU A 44 -8.50 13.27 14.06
C LEU A 44 -8.95 14.11 12.86
N LEU A 45 -10.14 14.73 12.92
CA LEU A 45 -10.59 15.68 11.89
C LEU A 45 -9.68 16.91 11.80
N ILE A 46 -9.25 17.47 12.94
CA ILE A 46 -8.30 18.59 12.96
C ILE A 46 -6.97 18.16 12.34
N LEU A 47 -6.43 17.01 12.76
CA LEU A 47 -5.17 16.49 12.21
C LEU A 47 -5.26 16.25 10.70
N ALA A 48 -6.36 15.69 10.20
CA ALA A 48 -6.57 15.52 8.78
C ALA A 48 -6.67 16.85 8.03
N GLY A 49 -7.39 17.84 8.57
CA GLY A 49 -7.46 19.17 7.97
C GLY A 49 -6.10 19.87 7.92
N LEU A 50 -5.30 19.79 9.00
CA LEU A 50 -3.93 20.32 9.02
C LEU A 50 -3.01 19.59 8.03
N TRP A 51 -3.14 18.26 7.94
CA TRP A 51 -2.41 17.46 6.97
C TRP A 51 -2.75 17.87 5.52
N LEU A 52 -4.03 18.14 5.20
CA LEU A 52 -4.42 18.62 3.88
C LEU A 52 -3.79 19.96 3.51
N VAL A 53 -3.72 20.90 4.45
CA VAL A 53 -3.04 22.19 4.23
C VAL A 53 -1.55 21.98 3.95
N ALA A 54 -0.93 21.01 4.60
CA ALA A 54 0.49 20.72 4.41
C ALA A 54 0.78 20.03 3.06
N VAL A 55 -0.12 19.16 2.58
CA VAL A 55 0.09 18.36 1.36
C VAL A 55 -0.29 19.12 0.10
N GLU A 56 -1.40 19.84 0.08
CA GLU A 56 -1.89 20.56 -1.11
C GLU A 56 -2.36 21.99 -0.75
N PRO A 57 -1.42 22.92 -0.49
CA PRO A 57 -1.73 24.29 -0.09
C PRO A 57 -2.26 25.15 -1.27
N SER A 58 -2.00 24.74 -2.50
CA SER A 58 -2.26 25.53 -3.72
C SER A 58 -3.68 25.39 -4.27
N PHE A 59 -4.43 24.37 -3.85
CA PHE A 59 -5.76 24.10 -4.39
C PHE A 59 -6.86 24.66 -3.48
N VAL A 60 -7.63 25.64 -3.96
CA VAL A 60 -8.67 26.29 -3.14
C VAL A 60 -9.68 25.28 -2.60
N GLY A 61 -10.03 24.24 -3.38
CA GLY A 61 -10.94 23.19 -2.94
C GLY A 61 -10.42 22.39 -1.74
N THR A 62 -9.12 22.08 -1.69
CA THR A 62 -8.51 21.37 -0.55
C THR A 62 -8.44 22.28 0.68
N LEU A 63 -8.16 23.56 0.51
CA LEU A 63 -8.19 24.54 1.61
C LEU A 63 -9.58 24.69 2.23
N VAL A 64 -10.64 24.75 1.40
CA VAL A 64 -12.03 24.80 1.87
C VAL A 64 -12.39 23.51 2.62
N LEU A 65 -12.01 22.35 2.09
CA LEU A 65 -12.22 21.07 2.76
C LEU A 65 -11.46 21.01 4.09
N ALA A 66 -10.20 21.43 4.11
CA ALA A 66 -9.37 21.49 5.32
C ALA A 66 -10.00 22.39 6.40
N GLY A 67 -10.44 23.60 6.03
CA GLY A 67 -11.16 24.49 6.93
C GLY A 67 -12.44 23.87 7.48
N GLY A 68 -13.20 23.17 6.64
CA GLY A 68 -14.38 22.41 7.05
C GLY A 68 -14.07 21.28 8.04
N LEU A 69 -13.01 20.51 7.80
CA LEU A 69 -12.55 19.44 8.68
C LEU A 69 -12.06 19.98 10.03
N VAL A 70 -11.24 21.03 10.03
CA VAL A 70 -10.77 21.68 11.27
C VAL A 70 -11.94 22.27 12.04
N GLY A 71 -12.84 22.99 11.37
CA GLY A 71 -14.03 23.58 11.99
C GLY A 71 -14.94 22.54 12.63
N PHE A 72 -15.25 21.46 11.91
CA PHE A 72 -16.06 20.37 12.44
C PHE A 72 -15.33 19.59 13.54
N GLY A 73 -14.03 19.41 13.41
CA GLY A 73 -13.19 18.77 14.42
C GLY A 73 -13.16 19.54 15.73
N LEU A 74 -12.97 20.87 15.68
CA LEU A 74 -13.07 21.77 16.83
C LEU A 74 -14.46 21.72 17.47
N PHE A 75 -15.52 21.74 16.65
CA PHE A 75 -16.89 21.62 17.14
C PHE A 75 -17.11 20.31 17.92
N ASN A 76 -16.65 19.17 17.39
CA ASN A 76 -16.74 17.87 18.06
C ASN A 76 -15.92 17.83 19.35
N LEU A 77 -14.68 18.34 19.31
CA LEU A 77 -13.78 18.41 20.46
C LEU A 77 -14.40 19.21 21.61
N VAL A 78 -14.86 20.43 21.33
CA VAL A 78 -15.52 21.30 22.32
C VAL A 78 -16.83 20.69 22.81
N SER A 79 -17.61 20.09 21.92
CA SER A 79 -18.87 19.42 22.28
C SER A 79 -18.65 18.28 23.28
N GLY A 80 -17.53 17.55 23.19
CA GLY A 80 -17.14 16.53 24.16
C GLY A 80 -17.05 17.01 25.60
N PHE A 81 -16.76 18.30 25.82
CA PHE A 81 -16.68 18.92 27.15
C PHE A 81 -18.00 19.52 27.64
N ARG A 82 -19.02 19.66 26.78
CA ARG A 82 -20.29 20.29 27.16
C ARG A 82 -21.07 19.45 28.17
N LYS A 83 -21.52 20.10 29.26
CA LYS A 83 -22.30 19.44 30.32
C LYS A 83 -23.67 18.92 29.85
N ASN A 84 -24.28 19.59 28.87
CA ASN A 84 -25.63 19.30 28.36
C ASN A 84 -25.65 18.37 27.13
N LEU A 85 -24.51 17.79 26.74
CA LEU A 85 -24.46 16.81 25.65
C LEU A 85 -25.21 15.55 26.09
N THR A 86 -26.05 14.97 25.21
CA THR A 86 -26.72 13.68 25.44
C THR A 86 -25.89 12.54 24.85
N LEU A 87 -26.05 11.31 25.35
CA LEU A 87 -25.35 10.14 24.81
C LEU A 87 -25.62 9.92 23.32
N SER A 88 -26.89 10.05 22.90
CA SER A 88 -27.29 9.92 21.50
C SER A 88 -26.59 10.95 20.60
N ARG A 89 -26.57 12.23 21.02
CA ARG A 89 -25.87 13.29 20.27
C ARG A 89 -24.37 13.04 20.20
N ALA A 90 -23.74 12.60 21.30
CA ALA A 90 -22.31 12.26 21.30
C ALA A 90 -21.98 11.18 20.27
N ASN A 91 -22.81 10.13 20.23
CA ASN A 91 -22.66 9.04 19.27
C ASN A 91 -22.90 9.51 17.83
N GLN A 92 -23.96 10.27 17.56
CA GLN A 92 -24.26 10.79 16.22
C GLN A 92 -23.13 11.68 15.71
N LEU A 93 -22.66 12.63 16.52
CA LEU A 93 -21.55 13.51 16.14
C LEU A 93 -20.26 12.73 15.89
N SER A 94 -20.00 11.71 16.70
CA SER A 94 -18.85 10.83 16.49
C SER A 94 -18.98 10.01 15.20
N LEU A 95 -20.16 9.51 14.87
CA LEU A 95 -20.40 8.81 13.60
C LEU A 95 -20.17 9.73 12.42
N PHE A 96 -20.81 10.90 12.40
CA PHE A 96 -20.64 11.88 11.33
C PHE A 96 -19.19 12.32 11.20
N GLY A 97 -18.50 12.56 12.32
CA GLY A 97 -17.08 12.89 12.32
C GLY A 97 -16.21 11.82 11.67
N ASN A 98 -16.40 10.56 12.03
CA ASN A 98 -15.64 9.45 11.43
C ASN A 98 -16.01 9.22 9.94
N LEU A 99 -17.27 9.37 9.55
CA LEU A 99 -17.69 9.23 8.14
C LEU A 99 -17.13 10.37 7.27
N VAL A 100 -17.23 11.62 7.74
CA VAL A 100 -16.67 12.78 7.04
C VAL A 100 -15.16 12.61 6.90
N LEU A 101 -14.46 12.20 7.98
CA LEU A 101 -13.04 11.91 7.95
C LEU A 101 -12.73 10.82 6.91
N ALA A 102 -13.45 9.69 6.94
CA ALA A 102 -13.19 8.56 6.06
C ALA A 102 -13.41 8.90 4.58
N ILE A 103 -14.50 9.59 4.26
CA ILE A 103 -14.82 10.02 2.88
C ILE A 103 -13.78 11.03 2.40
N SER A 104 -13.41 12.00 3.25
CA SER A 104 -12.44 13.04 2.89
C SER A 104 -11.05 12.46 2.64
N LEU A 105 -10.57 11.59 3.54
CA LEU A 105 -9.29 10.90 3.37
C LEU A 105 -9.30 10.02 2.12
N TYR A 106 -10.36 9.22 1.92
CA TYR A 106 -10.46 8.38 0.74
C TYR A 106 -10.42 9.21 -0.55
N PHE A 107 -11.28 10.22 -0.66
CA PHE A 107 -11.40 11.04 -1.86
C PHE A 107 -10.12 11.81 -2.17
N VAL A 108 -9.53 12.48 -1.18
CA VAL A 108 -8.29 13.23 -1.40
C VAL A 108 -7.17 12.28 -1.82
N VAL A 109 -7.00 11.16 -1.11
CA VAL A 109 -5.91 10.24 -1.46
C VAL A 109 -6.17 9.61 -2.82
N SER A 110 -7.36 9.11 -3.12
CA SER A 110 -7.61 8.38 -4.38
C SER A 110 -7.79 9.26 -5.63
N ARG A 111 -7.96 10.58 -5.46
CA ARG A 111 -8.23 11.52 -6.57
C ARG A 111 -7.18 12.59 -6.74
N LEU A 112 -6.39 12.88 -5.71
CA LEU A 112 -5.38 13.96 -5.76
C LEU A 112 -3.96 13.46 -5.48
N ILE A 113 -3.78 12.36 -4.73
CA ILE A 113 -2.44 11.90 -4.31
C ILE A 113 -2.03 10.59 -4.99
N GLU A 114 -2.93 9.62 -5.01
CA GLU A 114 -2.76 8.26 -5.53
C GLU A 114 -3.83 8.04 -6.60
N VAL A 115 -3.71 8.70 -7.75
CA VAL A 115 -4.73 8.63 -8.81
C VAL A 115 -4.69 7.28 -9.55
N SER A 116 -3.54 6.61 -9.59
CA SER A 116 -3.37 5.29 -10.20
C SER A 116 -3.44 4.14 -9.17
N TYR A 117 -3.47 2.91 -9.69
CA TYR A 117 -3.36 1.69 -8.88
C TYR A 117 -1.91 1.45 -8.45
N THR A 118 -1.72 0.94 -7.24
CA THR A 118 -0.38 0.74 -6.65
C THR A 118 -0.12 -0.69 -6.14
N THR A 119 -1.10 -1.60 -6.29
CA THR A 119 -0.91 -3.03 -5.99
C THR A 119 -1.28 -3.93 -7.16
N ASP A 120 -0.59 -5.05 -7.31
CA ASP A 120 -0.92 -6.10 -8.27
C ASP A 120 -2.32 -6.70 -8.03
N THR A 121 -2.74 -6.78 -6.78
CA THR A 121 -4.02 -7.34 -6.34
C THR A 121 -5.23 -6.59 -6.91
N VAL A 122 -5.23 -5.25 -6.90
CA VAL A 122 -6.34 -4.48 -7.49
C VAL A 122 -6.36 -4.62 -9.01
N VAL A 123 -5.19 -4.72 -9.64
CA VAL A 123 -5.06 -4.91 -11.09
C VAL A 123 -5.57 -6.28 -11.51
N GLY A 124 -5.25 -7.33 -10.75
CA GLY A 124 -5.83 -8.66 -10.94
C GLY A 124 -7.35 -8.67 -10.74
N THR A 125 -7.85 -7.95 -9.74
CA THR A 125 -9.30 -7.79 -9.51
C THR A 125 -9.98 -7.10 -10.68
N TYR A 126 -9.37 -6.02 -11.19
CA TYR A 126 -9.83 -5.29 -12.37
C TYR A 126 -9.85 -6.18 -13.61
N MET A 127 -8.79 -6.96 -13.85
CA MET A 127 -8.76 -7.97 -14.91
C MET A 127 -9.91 -8.97 -14.77
N GLY A 128 -10.18 -9.43 -13.54
CA GLY A 128 -11.29 -10.33 -13.20
C GLY A 128 -12.63 -9.79 -13.70
N VAL A 129 -12.90 -8.50 -13.46
CA VAL A 129 -14.10 -7.81 -13.95
C VAL A 129 -14.14 -7.78 -15.48
N LEU A 130 -13.06 -7.33 -16.13
CA LEU A 130 -13.01 -7.20 -17.59
C LEU A 130 -13.24 -8.53 -18.32
N ARG A 131 -12.60 -9.61 -17.84
CA ARG A 131 -12.76 -10.95 -18.45
C ARG A 131 -14.15 -11.51 -18.23
N THR A 132 -14.73 -11.29 -17.05
CA THR A 132 -16.11 -11.71 -16.78
C THR A 132 -17.11 -11.00 -17.68
N LEU A 133 -16.91 -9.70 -17.95
CA LEU A 133 -17.72 -8.94 -18.92
C LEU A 133 -17.60 -9.47 -20.35
N GLN A 134 -16.44 -10.05 -20.69
CA GLN A 134 -16.19 -10.74 -21.96
C GLN A 134 -16.69 -12.20 -21.96
N LEU A 135 -17.38 -12.64 -20.91
CA LEU A 135 -17.82 -14.02 -20.70
C LEU A 135 -16.67 -15.04 -20.72
N GLN A 136 -15.48 -14.61 -20.30
CA GLN A 136 -14.28 -15.43 -20.19
C GLN A 136 -13.92 -15.70 -18.73
N SER A 137 -13.29 -16.85 -18.47
CA SER A 137 -12.64 -17.08 -17.19
C SER A 137 -11.43 -16.15 -17.05
N PRO A 138 -11.25 -15.43 -15.93
CA PRO A 138 -10.07 -14.61 -15.74
C PRO A 138 -8.82 -15.41 -15.37
N TYR A 139 -8.97 -16.67 -14.96
CA TYR A 139 -7.87 -17.53 -14.55
C TYR A 139 -7.08 -18.03 -15.77
N GLY A 140 -5.77 -18.12 -15.63
CA GLY A 140 -4.83 -18.44 -16.71
C GLY A 140 -4.43 -17.23 -17.57
N PHE A 141 -4.99 -16.04 -17.32
CA PHE A 141 -4.53 -14.81 -17.93
C PHE A 141 -3.47 -14.12 -17.08
N SER A 142 -2.44 -13.60 -17.75
CA SER A 142 -1.43 -12.77 -17.09
C SER A 142 -1.96 -11.35 -16.84
N ILE A 143 -1.77 -10.84 -15.63
CA ILE A 143 -2.05 -9.44 -15.27
C ILE A 143 -0.99 -8.46 -15.77
N LYS A 144 0.17 -8.97 -16.25
CA LYS A 144 1.32 -8.13 -16.64
C LYS A 144 0.98 -7.03 -17.66
N PRO A 145 0.20 -7.29 -18.75
CA PRO A 145 -0.13 -6.22 -19.70
C PRO A 145 -0.91 -5.06 -19.07
N LEU A 146 -1.72 -5.34 -18.04
CA LEU A 146 -2.41 -4.30 -17.29
C LEU A 146 -1.49 -3.58 -16.31
N LEU A 147 -0.57 -4.30 -15.65
CA LEU A 147 0.47 -3.67 -14.82
C LEU A 147 1.31 -2.68 -15.64
N ASP A 148 1.76 -3.10 -16.84
CA ASP A 148 2.49 -2.24 -17.77
C ASP A 148 1.64 -1.04 -18.20
N LYS A 149 0.35 -1.24 -18.49
CA LYS A 149 -0.60 -0.16 -18.83
C LYS A 149 -0.78 0.86 -17.71
N PHE A 150 -0.83 0.41 -16.45
CA PHE A 150 -0.91 1.29 -15.28
C PHE A 150 0.45 1.86 -14.87
N GLY A 151 1.52 1.57 -15.62
CA GLY A 151 2.84 2.12 -15.40
C GLY A 151 3.59 1.50 -14.22
N PHE A 152 3.17 0.35 -13.69
CA PHE A 152 3.79 -0.26 -12.51
C PHE A 152 5.30 -0.46 -12.68
N SER A 153 6.03 -0.16 -11.61
CA SER A 153 7.46 -0.43 -11.51
C SER A 153 7.68 -1.94 -11.30
N PRO A 154 8.63 -2.58 -12.01
CA PRO A 154 8.99 -3.98 -11.81
C PRO A 154 9.27 -4.37 -10.35
N SER A 155 9.78 -3.45 -9.53
CA SER A 155 10.01 -3.63 -8.09
C SER A 155 8.76 -3.89 -7.27
N LEU A 156 7.58 -3.57 -7.81
CA LEU A 156 6.28 -3.84 -7.19
C LEU A 156 5.67 -5.16 -7.65
N TYR A 157 6.31 -5.89 -8.57
CA TYR A 157 5.89 -7.23 -8.95
C TYR A 157 6.26 -8.21 -7.85
N THR A 158 5.35 -9.14 -7.53
CA THR A 158 5.61 -10.17 -6.51
C THR A 158 6.66 -11.18 -7.02
N PRO A 159 7.90 -11.22 -6.47
CA PRO A 159 8.93 -12.10 -6.96
C PRO A 159 8.91 -13.47 -6.24
N GLY A 160 9.22 -14.51 -7.00
CA GLY A 160 9.56 -15.86 -6.52
C GLY A 160 11.04 -15.94 -6.16
N VAL A 161 11.40 -16.84 -5.24
CA VAL A 161 12.81 -17.09 -4.84
C VAL A 161 13.67 -17.62 -5.99
N ASN A 162 13.05 -18.11 -7.06
CA ASN A 162 13.70 -18.55 -8.30
C ASN A 162 13.80 -17.43 -9.36
N GLY A 163 13.48 -16.18 -9.00
CA GLY A 163 13.50 -15.02 -9.89
C GLY A 163 12.33 -14.93 -10.88
N SER A 164 11.32 -15.81 -10.79
CA SER A 164 10.07 -15.63 -11.54
C SER A 164 9.20 -14.55 -10.89
N PHE A 165 8.22 -14.02 -11.61
CA PHE A 165 7.22 -13.11 -11.05
C PHE A 165 5.83 -13.73 -11.08
N ASP A 166 5.03 -13.44 -10.07
CA ASP A 166 3.63 -13.85 -10.03
C ASP A 166 2.76 -12.83 -10.77
N PHE A 167 2.18 -13.27 -11.89
CA PHE A 167 1.29 -12.46 -12.72
C PHE A 167 -0.11 -13.06 -12.83
N HIS A 168 -0.56 -13.81 -11.83
CA HIS A 168 -1.87 -14.47 -11.85
C HIS A 168 -2.87 -13.80 -10.92
N LEU A 169 -4.16 -14.02 -11.18
CA LEU A 169 -5.22 -13.66 -10.25
C LEU A 169 -5.32 -14.72 -9.13
N ALA A 170 -4.60 -14.51 -8.03
CA ALA A 170 -4.46 -15.50 -6.96
C ALA A 170 -5.67 -15.63 -5.99
N TYR A 171 -6.83 -15.08 -6.34
CA TYR A 171 -7.99 -14.98 -5.45
C TYR A 171 -9.23 -15.62 -6.06
N PRO A 172 -10.15 -16.19 -5.26
CA PRO A 172 -11.35 -16.81 -5.78
C PRO A 172 -12.34 -15.75 -6.31
N SER A 173 -13.33 -16.24 -7.04
CA SER A 173 -14.14 -15.42 -7.94
C SER A 173 -14.95 -14.29 -7.31
N LEU A 174 -15.31 -14.39 -6.03
CA LEU A 174 -16.08 -13.33 -5.38
C LEU A 174 -15.23 -12.07 -5.17
N SER A 175 -13.90 -12.15 -5.29
CA SER A 175 -12.99 -11.00 -5.28
C SER A 175 -13.31 -9.97 -6.37
N PHE A 176 -13.67 -10.43 -7.58
CA PHE A 176 -14.04 -9.55 -8.70
C PHE A 176 -15.55 -9.56 -9.01
N LEU A 177 -16.27 -10.65 -8.74
CA LEU A 177 -17.73 -10.69 -8.92
C LEU A 177 -18.47 -9.73 -7.98
N SER A 178 -17.91 -9.43 -6.80
CA SER A 178 -18.48 -8.42 -5.90
C SER A 178 -18.34 -6.99 -6.44
N ILE A 179 -17.41 -6.76 -7.36
CA ILE A 179 -17.17 -5.47 -8.04
C ILE A 179 -18.07 -5.30 -9.26
N LEU A 180 -18.32 -6.39 -9.98
CA LEU A 180 -19.02 -6.39 -11.27
C LEU A 180 -20.34 -5.59 -11.29
N PRO A 181 -21.25 -5.70 -10.30
CA PRO A 181 -22.49 -4.91 -10.30
C PRO A 181 -22.24 -3.40 -10.25
N PHE A 182 -21.24 -2.96 -9.49
CA PHE A 182 -20.89 -1.54 -9.35
C PHE A 182 -20.21 -1.02 -10.60
N TYR A 183 -19.36 -1.84 -11.23
CA TYR A 183 -18.75 -1.53 -12.51
C TYR A 183 -19.80 -1.34 -13.61
N LEU A 184 -20.83 -2.19 -13.66
CA LEU A 184 -21.96 -2.05 -14.58
C LEU A 184 -22.81 -0.79 -14.31
N LEU A 185 -22.81 -0.28 -13.08
CA LEU A 185 -23.47 0.98 -12.69
C LEU A 185 -22.61 2.23 -12.93
N GLY A 186 -21.43 2.07 -13.55
CA GLY A 186 -20.53 3.18 -13.91
C GLY A 186 -19.40 3.45 -12.90
N LEU A 187 -19.31 2.68 -11.81
CA LEU A 187 -18.18 2.78 -10.87
C LEU A 187 -17.00 1.97 -11.38
N HIS A 188 -16.24 2.56 -12.29
CA HIS A 188 -15.14 1.88 -12.98
C HIS A 188 -13.84 1.76 -12.18
N ASP A 189 -13.66 2.60 -11.16
CA ASP A 189 -12.55 2.46 -10.21
C ASP A 189 -12.89 1.38 -9.17
N VAL A 190 -12.11 0.30 -9.15
CA VAL A 190 -12.32 -0.85 -8.25
C VAL A 190 -12.25 -0.41 -6.78
N ARG A 191 -11.42 0.60 -6.47
CA ARG A 191 -11.25 1.12 -5.11
C ARG A 191 -12.55 1.69 -4.56
N ASP A 192 -13.40 2.27 -5.41
CA ASP A 192 -14.68 2.86 -4.99
C ASP A 192 -15.58 1.79 -4.37
N THR A 193 -15.64 0.65 -5.04
CA THR A 193 -16.45 -0.47 -4.57
C THR A 193 -15.89 -1.04 -3.27
N VAL A 194 -14.57 -1.23 -3.18
CA VAL A 194 -13.92 -1.67 -1.93
C VAL A 194 -14.23 -0.69 -0.78
N PHE A 195 -14.19 0.61 -1.05
CA PHE A 195 -14.51 1.65 -0.08
C PHE A 195 -15.98 1.60 0.36
N ILE A 196 -16.92 1.29 -0.54
CA ILE A 196 -18.33 1.05 -0.19
C ILE A 196 -18.45 -0.10 0.82
N PHE A 197 -17.78 -1.23 0.58
CA PHE A 197 -17.77 -2.36 1.54
C PHE A 197 -17.16 -1.98 2.90
N ASN A 198 -16.14 -1.13 2.91
CA ASN A 198 -15.60 -0.55 4.15
C ASN A 198 -16.67 0.28 4.89
N ILE A 199 -17.30 1.25 4.22
CA ILE A 199 -18.34 2.10 4.84
C ILE A 199 -19.51 1.25 5.35
N MET A 200 -19.98 0.27 4.59
CA MET A 200 -21.02 -0.66 5.03
C MET A 200 -20.62 -1.39 6.31
N SER A 201 -19.37 -1.85 6.40
CA SER A 201 -18.85 -2.50 7.60
C SER A 201 -18.82 -1.56 8.81
N LEU A 202 -18.34 -0.32 8.64
CA LEU A 202 -18.32 0.68 9.71
C LEU A 202 -19.73 1.02 10.20
N LEU A 203 -20.68 1.19 9.29
CA LEU A 203 -22.08 1.46 9.65
C LEU A 203 -22.69 0.31 10.46
N ILE A 204 -22.42 -0.95 10.08
CA ILE A 204 -22.89 -2.13 10.81
C ILE A 204 -22.25 -2.20 12.20
N ILE A 205 -20.93 -2.00 12.31
CA ILE A 205 -20.20 -2.01 13.59
C ILE A 205 -20.80 -0.94 14.52
N PHE A 206 -20.95 0.29 14.04
CA PHE A 206 -21.51 1.38 14.81
C PHE A 206 -22.97 1.15 15.20
N ALA A 207 -23.80 0.64 14.29
CA ALA A 207 -25.21 0.37 14.55
C ALA A 207 -25.39 -0.64 15.69
N LEU A 208 -24.53 -1.65 15.75
CA LEU A 208 -24.62 -2.78 16.67
C LEU A 208 -23.78 -2.63 17.95
N ALA A 209 -22.85 -1.68 17.99
CA ALA A 209 -22.11 -1.37 19.20
C ALA A 209 -23.07 -0.85 20.30
N PRO A 210 -22.87 -1.21 21.58
CA PRO A 210 -23.64 -0.64 22.68
C PRO A 210 -23.53 0.88 22.70
N ALA A 211 -24.60 1.58 23.08
CA ALA A 211 -24.63 3.05 23.04
C ALA A 211 -23.47 3.72 23.80
N ARG A 212 -22.92 3.07 24.84
CA ARG A 212 -21.76 3.59 25.59
C ARG A 212 -20.42 3.50 24.83
N LEU A 213 -20.32 2.58 23.87
CA LEU A 213 -19.11 2.27 23.08
C LEU A 213 -19.17 2.82 21.64
N LYS A 214 -20.35 3.20 21.14
CA LYS A 214 -20.56 3.64 19.74
C LYS A 214 -19.55 4.70 19.27
N SER A 215 -19.26 5.71 20.09
CA SER A 215 -18.32 6.77 19.70
C SER A 215 -16.85 6.34 19.62
N VAL A 216 -16.47 5.19 20.19
CA VAL A 216 -15.08 4.68 20.13
C VAL A 216 -14.96 3.49 19.19
N SER A 217 -16.06 2.85 18.80
CA SER A 217 -16.04 1.62 18.01
C SER A 217 -15.49 1.80 16.59
N LEU A 218 -15.40 3.03 16.08
CA LEU A 218 -14.89 3.32 14.74
C LEU A 218 -13.43 3.79 14.70
N LEU A 219 -12.87 4.16 15.85
CA LEU A 219 -11.51 4.73 15.93
C LEU A 219 -10.41 3.82 15.33
N PRO A 220 -10.45 2.49 15.49
CA PRO A 220 -9.41 1.63 14.89
C PRO A 220 -9.37 1.64 13.36
N PHE A 221 -10.42 2.15 12.70
CA PHE A 221 -10.58 2.07 11.25
C PHE A 221 -10.29 3.38 10.52
N THR A 222 -9.82 4.41 11.23
CA THR A 222 -9.69 5.78 10.71
C THR A 222 -8.71 5.91 9.55
N LEU A 223 -7.68 5.06 9.49
CA LEU A 223 -6.66 5.06 8.42
C LEU A 223 -6.95 4.07 7.28
N PHE A 224 -7.96 3.20 7.42
CA PHE A 224 -8.33 2.25 6.35
C PHE A 224 -8.68 2.93 5.02
N PRO A 225 -9.36 4.09 4.98
CA PRO A 225 -9.58 4.84 3.76
C PRO A 225 -8.31 5.14 2.95
N VAL A 226 -7.20 5.42 3.61
CA VAL A 226 -5.91 5.73 2.97
C VAL A 226 -5.34 4.50 2.29
N VAL A 227 -5.32 3.35 2.97
CA VAL A 227 -4.79 2.11 2.37
C VAL A 227 -5.70 1.54 1.28
N ILE A 228 -7.03 1.76 1.35
CA ILE A 228 -7.95 1.42 0.27
C ILE A 228 -7.70 2.31 -0.96
N ALA A 229 -7.45 3.60 -0.75
CA ALA A 229 -7.06 4.51 -1.83
C ALA A 229 -5.71 4.07 -2.47
N ALA A 230 -4.77 3.58 -1.65
CA ALA A 230 -3.57 2.87 -2.08
C ALA A 230 -3.83 1.40 -2.50
N SER A 231 -5.00 1.11 -3.08
CA SER A 231 -5.34 -0.13 -3.77
C SER A 231 -5.51 -1.41 -2.92
N TRP A 232 -5.61 -1.35 -1.60
CA TRP A 232 -5.93 -2.55 -0.81
C TRP A 232 -7.39 -3.00 -1.01
N THR A 233 -7.61 -4.30 -1.26
CA THR A 233 -8.95 -4.87 -1.59
C THR A 233 -9.65 -5.58 -0.43
N ASP A 234 -9.01 -5.63 0.74
CA ASP A 234 -9.38 -6.53 1.85
C ASP A 234 -10.71 -6.18 2.57
N SER A 235 -11.27 -4.99 2.33
CA SER A 235 -12.54 -4.58 2.94
C SER A 235 -13.72 -5.48 2.56
N ILE A 236 -13.66 -6.16 1.41
CA ILE A 236 -14.75 -7.00 0.92
C ILE A 236 -14.90 -8.28 1.74
N TRP A 237 -13.80 -9.02 2.00
CA TRP A 237 -13.88 -10.23 2.82
C TRP A 237 -14.11 -9.88 4.30
N ALA A 238 -13.55 -8.75 4.77
CA ALA A 238 -13.80 -8.24 6.10
C ALA A 238 -15.28 -7.92 6.33
N PHE A 239 -15.98 -7.35 5.33
CA PHE A 239 -17.42 -7.14 5.37
C PHE A 239 -18.19 -8.44 5.59
N PHE A 240 -17.87 -9.50 4.85
CA PHE A 240 -18.51 -10.81 5.03
C PHE A 240 -18.19 -11.44 6.40
N LEU A 241 -17.02 -11.18 6.99
CA LEU A 241 -16.72 -11.58 8.37
C LEU A 241 -17.48 -10.77 9.42
N VAL A 242 -17.71 -9.48 9.18
CA VAL A 242 -18.62 -8.67 10.01
C VAL A 242 -20.00 -9.30 9.98
N LEU A 243 -20.54 -9.62 8.79
CA LEU A 243 -21.83 -10.30 8.68
C LEU A 243 -21.85 -11.66 9.39
N THR A 244 -20.78 -12.44 9.28
CA THR A 244 -20.60 -13.70 10.03
C THR A 244 -20.79 -13.47 11.52
N THR A 245 -20.08 -12.49 12.09
CA THR A 245 -20.17 -12.12 13.50
C THR A 245 -21.57 -11.61 13.88
N VAL A 246 -22.19 -10.81 13.01
CA VAL A 246 -23.54 -10.28 13.21
C VAL A 246 -24.57 -11.39 13.31
N LEU A 247 -24.51 -12.35 12.38
CA LEU A 247 -25.50 -13.39 12.17
C LEU A 247 -25.32 -14.60 13.07
N TRP A 248 -24.13 -14.80 13.67
CA TRP A 248 -23.77 -15.96 14.49
C TRP A 248 -24.89 -16.39 15.46
N TYR A 249 -25.46 -15.44 16.21
CA TYR A 249 -26.44 -15.71 17.25
C TYR A 249 -27.90 -15.71 16.79
N ARG A 250 -28.24 -14.92 15.77
CA ARG A 250 -29.64 -14.75 15.32
C ARG A 250 -30.01 -15.66 14.15
N HIS A 251 -29.06 -15.87 13.25
CA HIS A 251 -29.23 -16.69 12.06
C HIS A 251 -27.97 -17.55 11.84
N PRO A 252 -27.71 -18.57 12.71
CA PRO A 252 -26.47 -19.34 12.66
C PRO A 252 -26.17 -19.96 11.29
N LYS A 253 -27.21 -20.41 10.56
CA LYS A 253 -27.05 -20.92 9.18
C LYS A 253 -26.49 -19.86 8.23
N ALA A 254 -27.03 -18.64 8.29
CA ALA A 254 -26.59 -17.54 7.44
C ALA A 254 -25.16 -17.08 7.79
N SER A 255 -24.76 -17.19 9.06
CA SER A 255 -23.37 -16.93 9.48
C SER A 255 -22.35 -17.81 8.76
N TRP A 256 -22.66 -19.10 8.57
CA TRP A 256 -21.77 -20.01 7.85
C TRP A 256 -21.74 -19.75 6.35
N VAL A 257 -22.88 -19.32 5.78
CA VAL A 257 -22.94 -18.85 4.39
C VAL A 257 -22.04 -17.63 4.22
N THR A 258 -22.14 -16.61 5.08
CA THR A 258 -21.30 -15.41 4.98
C THR A 258 -19.82 -15.70 5.23
N LEU A 259 -19.48 -16.69 6.07
CA LEU A 259 -18.10 -17.15 6.19
C LEU A 259 -17.60 -17.76 4.87
N GLY A 260 -18.41 -18.59 4.22
CA GLY A 260 -18.08 -19.16 2.91
C GLY A 260 -17.90 -18.08 1.84
N LEU A 261 -18.72 -17.02 1.85
CA LEU A 261 -18.53 -15.86 0.99
C LEU A 261 -17.23 -15.10 1.30
N ALA A 262 -16.87 -14.93 2.57
CA ALA A 262 -15.58 -14.33 2.93
C ALA A 262 -14.40 -15.14 2.34
N VAL A 263 -14.47 -16.47 2.45
CA VAL A 263 -13.48 -17.39 1.85
C VAL A 263 -13.49 -17.31 0.33
N ALA A 264 -14.65 -17.10 -0.30
CA ALA A 264 -14.78 -16.92 -1.75
C ALA A 264 -14.20 -15.59 -2.26
N VAL A 265 -13.98 -14.61 -1.38
CA VAL A 265 -13.27 -13.37 -1.70
C VAL A 265 -11.78 -13.54 -1.49
N LYS A 266 -11.35 -14.05 -0.33
CA LYS A 266 -9.96 -14.41 -0.03
C LYS A 266 -9.89 -15.64 0.87
N GLN A 267 -9.12 -16.63 0.45
CA GLN A 267 -8.93 -17.92 1.11
C GLN A 267 -8.44 -17.76 2.55
N ILE A 268 -7.68 -16.69 2.83
CA ILE A 268 -7.16 -16.35 4.16
C ILE A 268 -8.23 -16.33 5.27
N ALA A 269 -9.49 -16.02 4.90
CA ALA A 269 -10.60 -16.02 5.83
C ALA A 269 -10.89 -17.41 6.44
N ILE A 270 -10.44 -18.51 5.80
CA ILE A 270 -10.71 -19.88 6.27
C ILE A 270 -10.02 -20.20 7.60
N VAL A 271 -8.96 -19.47 7.96
CA VAL A 271 -8.18 -19.69 9.19
C VAL A 271 -9.02 -19.59 10.46
N ILE A 272 -10.14 -18.85 10.43
CA ILE A 272 -11.05 -18.73 11.57
C ILE A 272 -11.99 -19.95 11.73
N ALA A 273 -12.17 -20.76 10.67
CA ALA A 273 -13.18 -21.81 10.63
C ALA A 273 -13.00 -22.88 11.74
N PRO A 274 -11.79 -23.41 12.03
CA PRO A 274 -11.61 -24.37 13.13
C PRO A 274 -12.10 -23.82 14.48
N PHE A 275 -11.79 -22.57 14.78
CA PHE A 275 -12.21 -21.91 16.02
C PHE A 275 -13.73 -21.72 16.09
N LEU A 276 -14.38 -21.36 14.97
CA LEU A 276 -15.84 -21.25 14.91
C LEU A 276 -16.54 -22.61 15.00
N LEU A 277 -15.96 -23.68 14.43
CA LEU A 277 -16.50 -25.03 14.57
C LEU A 277 -16.44 -25.49 16.04
N LEU A 278 -15.32 -25.24 16.71
CA LEU A 278 -15.18 -25.53 18.14
C LEU A 278 -16.14 -24.69 18.99
N ARG A 279 -16.34 -23.42 18.63
CA ARG A 279 -17.36 -22.57 19.27
C ARG A 279 -18.74 -23.16 19.12
N LEU A 280 -19.13 -23.55 17.90
CA LEU A 280 -20.42 -24.19 17.62
C LEU A 280 -20.60 -25.48 18.44
N TRP A 281 -19.56 -26.31 18.53
CA TRP A 281 -19.57 -27.52 19.34
C TRP A 281 -19.80 -27.23 20.82
N LYS A 282 -19.12 -26.22 21.38
CA LYS A 282 -19.25 -25.82 22.79
C LYS A 282 -20.59 -25.15 23.09
N GLU A 283 -21.17 -24.42 22.14
CA GLU A 283 -22.48 -23.75 22.29
C GLU A 283 -23.66 -24.70 22.05
N THR A 284 -23.49 -25.78 21.27
CA THR A 284 -24.58 -26.72 20.89
C THR A 284 -24.21 -28.21 21.04
N PRO A 285 -23.90 -28.69 22.26
CA PRO A 285 -23.36 -30.05 22.45
C PRO A 285 -24.32 -31.18 22.08
N GLN A 286 -25.65 -31.00 22.20
CA GLN A 286 -26.65 -32.05 22.01
C GLN A 286 -26.92 -32.43 20.54
N HIS A 287 -26.55 -31.57 19.59
CA HIS A 287 -26.75 -31.77 18.14
C HIS A 287 -25.46 -31.58 17.34
N SER A 288 -24.31 -31.77 18.00
CA SER A 288 -23.03 -31.21 17.56
C SER A 288 -22.59 -31.71 16.18
N LEU A 289 -22.66 -33.02 15.90
CA LEU A 289 -22.18 -33.56 14.62
C LEU A 289 -23.04 -33.12 13.43
N ARG A 290 -24.37 -33.24 13.54
CA ARG A 290 -25.31 -32.80 12.47
C ARG A 290 -25.25 -31.29 12.25
N SER A 291 -25.09 -30.52 13.33
CA SER A 291 -24.94 -29.06 13.26
C SER A 291 -23.62 -28.69 12.58
N LEU A 292 -22.52 -29.36 12.92
CA LEU A 292 -21.21 -29.18 12.28
C LEU A 292 -21.25 -29.50 10.79
N THR A 293 -21.71 -30.71 10.41
CA THR A 293 -21.72 -31.13 9.00
C THR A 293 -22.57 -30.21 8.14
N ARG A 294 -23.75 -29.80 8.65
CA ARG A 294 -24.60 -28.81 7.98
C ARG A 294 -23.89 -27.45 7.84
N SER A 295 -23.20 -27.01 8.87
CA SER A 295 -22.53 -25.70 8.89
C SER A 295 -21.34 -25.67 7.93
N VAL A 296 -20.53 -26.72 7.92
CA VAL A 296 -19.45 -26.91 6.94
C VAL A 296 -20.03 -26.99 5.54
N GLY A 297 -21.12 -27.75 5.33
CA GLY A 297 -21.81 -27.83 4.04
C GLY A 297 -22.30 -26.47 3.53
N LEU A 298 -22.86 -25.62 4.41
CA LEU A 298 -23.28 -24.26 4.05
C LEU A 298 -22.11 -23.35 3.69
N MET A 299 -21.01 -23.43 4.44
CA MET A 299 -19.78 -22.68 4.14
C MET A 299 -19.18 -23.10 2.80
N LEU A 300 -19.04 -24.40 2.56
CA LEU A 300 -18.53 -24.94 1.31
C LEU A 300 -19.44 -24.60 0.14
N PHE A 301 -20.75 -24.72 0.31
CA PHE A 301 -21.71 -24.31 -0.73
C PHE A 301 -21.55 -22.84 -1.10
N ALA A 302 -21.46 -21.95 -0.11
CA ALA A 302 -21.28 -20.52 -0.35
C ALA A 302 -19.91 -20.18 -0.94
N PHE A 303 -18.87 -20.96 -0.64
CA PHE A 303 -17.56 -20.84 -1.27
C PHE A 303 -17.60 -21.27 -2.75
N PHE A 304 -18.15 -22.45 -3.03
CA PHE A 304 -18.15 -23.02 -4.37
C PHE A 304 -19.15 -22.32 -5.30
N LEU A 305 -20.28 -21.82 -4.81
CA LEU A 305 -21.32 -21.21 -5.65
C LEU A 305 -20.79 -20.12 -6.62
N PRO A 306 -20.05 -19.08 -6.18
CA PRO A 306 -19.49 -18.09 -7.10
C PRO A 306 -18.33 -18.66 -7.94
N ASN A 307 -17.59 -19.65 -7.43
CA ASN A 307 -16.41 -20.22 -8.09
C ASN A 307 -16.75 -21.27 -9.16
N LEU A 308 -17.90 -21.93 -9.03
CA LEU A 308 -18.28 -23.07 -9.85
C LEU A 308 -18.27 -22.78 -11.36
N PRO A 309 -18.76 -21.63 -11.85
CA PRO A 309 -18.66 -21.32 -13.28
C PRO A 309 -17.22 -21.34 -13.80
N PHE A 310 -16.27 -20.81 -13.03
CA PHE A 310 -14.87 -20.73 -13.43
C PHE A 310 -14.13 -22.06 -13.27
N ILE A 311 -14.51 -22.86 -12.26
CA ILE A 311 -14.04 -24.22 -12.09
C ILE A 311 -14.48 -25.08 -13.29
N ILE A 312 -15.71 -24.92 -13.77
CA ILE A 312 -16.22 -25.67 -14.93
C ILE A 312 -15.55 -25.20 -16.22
N LEU A 313 -15.41 -23.88 -16.43
CA LEU A 313 -14.84 -23.31 -17.65
C LEU A 313 -13.33 -23.58 -17.79
N SER A 314 -12.58 -23.53 -16.69
CA SER A 314 -11.12 -23.63 -16.70
C SER A 314 -10.58 -24.26 -15.40
N PRO A 315 -10.82 -25.56 -15.15
CA PRO A 315 -10.48 -26.20 -13.87
C PRO A 315 -8.98 -26.16 -13.55
N GLY A 316 -8.14 -26.43 -14.54
CA GLY A 316 -6.68 -26.41 -14.39
C GLY A 316 -6.16 -25.02 -14.05
N SER A 317 -6.60 -23.99 -14.78
CA SER A 317 -6.20 -22.59 -14.54
C SER A 317 -6.73 -22.08 -13.20
N TRP A 318 -7.99 -22.38 -12.85
CA TRP A 318 -8.54 -22.01 -11.54
C TRP A 318 -7.74 -22.64 -10.40
N TRP A 319 -7.37 -23.93 -10.52
CA TRP A 319 -6.54 -24.59 -9.51
C TRP A 319 -5.15 -23.97 -9.41
N ALA A 320 -4.50 -23.75 -10.57
CA ALA A 320 -3.16 -23.17 -10.65
C ALA A 320 -3.09 -21.76 -10.06
N ASP A 321 -4.14 -20.96 -10.23
CA ASP A 321 -4.17 -19.58 -9.75
C ASP A 321 -4.69 -19.47 -8.31
N VAL A 322 -5.74 -20.22 -7.94
CA VAL A 322 -6.44 -20.01 -6.65
C VAL A 322 -5.91 -20.91 -5.53
N VAL A 323 -5.44 -22.12 -5.85
CA VAL A 323 -5.08 -23.13 -4.83
C VAL A 323 -3.59 -23.42 -4.81
N ALA A 324 -2.99 -23.69 -5.97
CA ALA A 324 -1.60 -24.09 -6.08
C ALA A 324 -0.60 -23.14 -5.39
N PRO A 325 -0.74 -21.79 -5.43
CA PRO A 325 0.24 -20.88 -4.83
C PRO A 325 0.39 -21.02 -3.31
N PHE A 326 -0.58 -21.67 -2.65
CA PHE A 326 -0.57 -21.90 -1.21
C PHE A 326 -0.07 -23.31 -0.83
N LEU A 327 0.25 -24.15 -1.81
CA LEU A 327 0.78 -25.49 -1.59
C LEU A 327 2.31 -25.44 -1.44
N PRO A 328 2.91 -26.36 -0.66
CA PRO A 328 4.37 -26.39 -0.43
C PRO A 328 5.22 -26.54 -1.71
N ASN A 329 4.63 -27.04 -2.80
CA ASN A 329 5.33 -27.31 -4.05
C ASN A 329 5.31 -26.12 -5.03
N ALA A 330 4.59 -25.04 -4.72
CA ALA A 330 4.63 -23.84 -5.53
C ALA A 330 5.97 -23.11 -5.35
N PRO A 331 6.45 -22.37 -6.36
CA PRO A 331 7.61 -21.50 -6.21
C PRO A 331 7.38 -20.57 -5.03
N ALA A 332 8.20 -20.71 -3.98
CA ALA A 332 8.06 -19.86 -2.81
C ALA A 332 8.26 -18.41 -3.24
N GLN A 333 7.32 -17.55 -2.87
CA GLN A 333 7.50 -16.11 -3.02
C GLN A 333 8.52 -15.62 -2.00
N VAL A 334 9.24 -14.56 -2.33
CA VAL A 334 10.22 -13.97 -1.40
C VAL A 334 9.53 -13.52 -0.11
N PRO A 335 10.12 -13.79 1.07
CA PRO A 335 9.54 -13.38 2.33
C PRO A 335 9.47 -11.86 2.46
N GLY A 336 8.45 -11.38 3.17
CA GLY A 336 8.21 -9.95 3.35
C GLY A 336 7.08 -9.65 4.33
N GLY A 337 6.96 -8.37 4.69
CA GLY A 337 5.95 -7.87 5.63
C GLY A 337 6.51 -7.53 7.00
N ILE A 338 5.62 -7.46 8.01
CA ILE A 338 5.91 -6.92 9.36
C ILE A 338 5.87 -7.97 10.48
N GLY A 339 5.74 -9.25 10.12
CA GLY A 339 5.70 -10.36 11.07
C GLY A 339 7.09 -10.87 11.45
N LEU A 340 7.13 -12.03 12.11
CA LEU A 340 8.37 -12.63 12.58
C LEU A 340 9.36 -12.92 11.45
N SER A 341 8.88 -13.31 10.27
CA SER A 341 9.75 -13.54 9.10
C SER A 341 10.49 -12.28 8.67
N GLY A 342 9.79 -11.14 8.62
CA GLY A 342 10.37 -9.84 8.32
C GLY A 342 11.43 -9.46 9.36
N PHE A 343 11.09 -9.54 10.65
CA PHE A 343 11.99 -9.23 11.76
C PHE A 343 13.26 -10.10 11.74
N LEU A 344 13.13 -11.42 11.52
CA LEU A 344 14.28 -12.32 11.47
C LEU A 344 15.19 -11.97 10.29
N LEU A 345 14.62 -11.67 9.12
CA LEU A 345 15.39 -11.20 7.97
C LEU A 345 16.07 -9.84 8.24
N ASP A 346 15.43 -8.93 8.97
CA ASP A 346 16.03 -7.62 9.30
C ASP A 346 17.29 -7.77 10.18
N VAL A 347 17.39 -8.84 10.96
CA VAL A 347 18.56 -9.16 11.82
C VAL A 347 19.50 -10.19 11.21
N GLY A 348 19.33 -10.52 9.92
CA GLY A 348 20.21 -11.44 9.19
C GLY A 348 19.95 -12.93 9.40
N ILE A 349 18.72 -13.29 9.76
CA ILE A 349 18.28 -14.66 9.99
C ILE A 349 17.23 -15.04 8.93
N ALA A 350 17.70 -15.60 7.82
CA ALA A 350 16.84 -16.08 6.75
C ALA A 350 16.48 -17.56 6.93
N LEU A 351 15.24 -17.84 7.33
CA LEU A 351 14.72 -19.20 7.50
C LEU A 351 13.84 -19.64 6.31
N PRO A 352 13.82 -20.95 5.97
CA PRO A 352 13.01 -21.44 4.86
C PRO A 352 11.50 -21.29 5.14
N SER A 353 10.69 -21.18 4.08
CA SER A 353 9.22 -21.06 4.20
C SER A 353 8.58 -22.23 4.97
N SER A 354 9.16 -23.43 4.88
CA SER A 354 8.73 -24.62 5.63
C SER A 354 8.86 -24.46 7.15
N PHE A 355 9.86 -23.72 7.64
CA PHE A 355 10.00 -23.39 9.05
C PHE A 355 8.79 -22.59 9.54
N PHE A 356 8.42 -21.55 8.80
CA PHE A 356 7.26 -20.71 9.13
C PHE A 356 5.94 -21.46 8.97
N LEU A 357 5.84 -22.39 8.02
CA LEU A 357 4.67 -23.28 7.90
C LEU A 357 4.47 -24.12 9.17
N VAL A 358 5.54 -24.76 9.67
CA VAL A 358 5.51 -25.53 10.92
C VAL A 358 5.19 -24.62 12.11
N LEU A 359 5.82 -23.45 12.19
CA LEU A 359 5.62 -22.50 13.28
C LEU A 359 4.19 -21.97 13.32
N MET A 360 3.66 -21.55 12.16
CA MET A 360 2.27 -21.11 11.99
C MET A 360 1.29 -22.24 12.36
N GLY A 361 1.55 -23.47 11.91
CA GLY A 361 0.75 -24.65 12.28
C GLY A 361 0.78 -24.94 13.78
N GLY A 362 1.96 -24.88 14.41
CA GLY A 362 2.16 -25.06 15.85
C GLY A 362 1.45 -23.99 16.67
N VAL A 363 1.63 -22.71 16.32
CA VAL A 363 0.93 -21.58 16.97
C VAL A 363 -0.58 -21.69 16.80
N SER A 364 -1.06 -22.02 15.60
CA SER A 364 -2.49 -22.26 15.35
C SER A 364 -3.03 -23.39 16.23
N GLY A 365 -2.31 -24.51 16.34
CA GLY A 365 -2.67 -25.65 17.21
C GLY A 365 -2.69 -25.27 18.70
N ILE A 366 -1.70 -24.50 19.17
CA ILE A 366 -1.63 -24.00 20.54
C ILE A 366 -2.82 -23.06 20.82
N LEU A 367 -3.08 -22.09 19.94
CA LEU A 367 -4.20 -21.17 20.09
C LEU A 367 -5.54 -21.91 20.07
N PHE A 368 -5.69 -22.89 19.18
CA PHE A 368 -6.87 -23.74 19.11
C PHE A 368 -7.08 -24.54 20.40
N TYR A 369 -6.01 -25.15 20.94
CA TYR A 369 -6.06 -25.84 22.23
C TYR A 369 -6.44 -24.88 23.36
N LEU A 370 -5.79 -23.72 23.45
CA LEU A 370 -6.05 -22.72 24.49
C LEU A 370 -7.49 -22.23 24.42
N TYR A 371 -8.00 -22.02 23.21
CA TYR A 371 -9.40 -21.70 22.97
C TYR A 371 -10.34 -22.82 23.40
N ALA A 372 -10.01 -24.10 23.12
CA ALA A 372 -10.81 -25.24 23.52
C ALA A 372 -10.90 -25.39 25.04
N LYS A 373 -9.78 -25.21 25.73
CA LYS A 373 -9.64 -25.35 27.18
C LYS A 373 -10.23 -24.16 27.93
N HIS A 374 -9.98 -22.95 27.46
CA HIS A 374 -10.40 -21.69 28.10
C HIS A 374 -11.53 -20.99 27.34
N TYR A 375 -12.38 -21.77 26.67
CA TYR A 375 -13.45 -21.29 25.80
C TYR A 375 -14.30 -20.19 26.44
N ARG A 376 -14.74 -20.37 27.69
CA ARG A 376 -15.57 -19.38 28.41
C ARG A 376 -14.90 -18.01 28.58
N GLY A 377 -13.57 -17.96 28.67
CA GLY A 377 -12.82 -16.71 28.81
C GLY A 377 -12.36 -16.11 27.49
N LEU A 378 -12.27 -16.93 26.44
CA LEU A 378 -11.69 -16.54 25.14
C LEU A 378 -12.72 -16.45 24.00
N ASN A 379 -13.98 -16.83 24.20
CA ASN A 379 -15.03 -16.82 23.17
C ASN A 379 -15.15 -15.47 22.43
N SER A 380 -14.96 -14.35 23.13
CA SER A 380 -15.03 -12.98 22.59
C SER A 380 -13.79 -12.57 21.80
N MET A 381 -12.72 -13.35 21.86
CA MET A 381 -11.42 -13.09 21.23
C MET A 381 -11.18 -13.97 20.01
N VAL A 382 -12.20 -14.70 19.53
CA VAL A 382 -12.03 -15.68 18.46
C VAL A 382 -11.37 -15.09 17.20
N PHE A 383 -11.72 -13.84 16.86
CA PHE A 383 -11.16 -13.10 15.72
C PHE A 383 -9.78 -12.48 15.97
N ALA A 384 -9.26 -12.53 17.20
CA ALA A 384 -7.88 -12.11 17.48
C ALA A 384 -6.86 -13.20 17.13
N PHE A 385 -7.26 -14.48 17.07
CA PHE A 385 -6.32 -15.57 16.79
C PHE A 385 -5.70 -15.51 15.39
N PRO A 386 -6.44 -15.23 14.30
CA PRO A 386 -5.83 -15.06 12.99
C PRO A 386 -4.74 -13.98 12.96
N ILE A 387 -4.90 -12.89 13.71
CA ILE A 387 -3.87 -11.83 13.83
C ILE A 387 -2.55 -12.42 14.33
N LEU A 388 -2.61 -13.23 15.38
CA LEU A 388 -1.44 -13.90 15.95
C LEU A 388 -0.88 -14.96 15.01
N ILE A 389 -1.74 -15.74 14.34
CA ILE A 389 -1.31 -16.76 13.39
C ILE A 389 -0.56 -16.12 12.22
N PHE A 390 -1.09 -15.05 11.64
CA PHE A 390 -0.47 -14.35 10.51
C PHE A 390 0.77 -13.56 10.89
N PHE A 391 1.03 -13.29 12.16
CA PHE A 391 2.33 -12.77 12.60
C PHE A 391 3.48 -13.78 12.40
N PHE A 392 3.18 -15.09 12.45
CA PHE A 392 4.17 -16.17 12.24
C PHE A 392 4.16 -16.71 10.81
N TYR A 393 3.42 -16.08 9.90
CA TYR A 393 3.34 -16.50 8.51
C TYR A 393 4.57 -16.02 7.72
N TYR A 394 4.98 -16.77 6.69
CA TYR A 394 6.17 -16.45 5.91
C TYR A 394 6.09 -15.08 5.20
N ARG A 395 4.89 -14.70 4.71
CA ARG A 395 4.59 -13.38 4.12
C ARG A 395 3.57 -12.63 4.98
N SER A 396 4.03 -12.09 6.10
CA SER A 396 3.20 -11.46 7.12
C SER A 396 2.84 -10.00 6.78
N PHE A 397 2.02 -9.77 5.74
CA PHE A 397 1.63 -8.41 5.37
C PHE A 397 0.65 -7.77 6.37
N PRO A 398 0.69 -6.44 6.57
CA PRO A 398 -0.17 -5.78 7.55
C PRO A 398 -1.67 -5.97 7.30
N ASN A 399 -2.10 -6.03 6.03
CA ASN A 399 -3.51 -6.27 5.67
C ASN A 399 -4.01 -7.66 6.09
N TYR A 400 -3.13 -8.67 6.15
CA TYR A 400 -3.49 -10.02 6.63
C TYR A 400 -3.81 -10.05 8.13
N MET A 401 -3.40 -9.02 8.87
CA MET A 401 -3.61 -8.88 10.31
C MET A 401 -4.70 -7.85 10.61
N ALA A 402 -4.63 -6.66 10.01
CA ALA A 402 -5.43 -5.50 10.39
C ALA A 402 -6.95 -5.69 10.14
N TYR A 403 -7.34 -6.37 9.06
CA TYR A 403 -8.76 -6.51 8.70
C TYR A 403 -9.55 -7.45 9.62
N TRP A 404 -8.88 -8.29 10.42
CA TRP A 404 -9.51 -9.06 11.49
C TRP A 404 -10.05 -8.19 12.63
N LEU A 405 -9.60 -6.93 12.73
CA LEU A 405 -10.13 -5.96 13.69
C LEU A 405 -11.62 -5.67 13.47
N PHE A 406 -12.13 -5.76 12.24
CA PHE A 406 -13.54 -5.48 11.92
C PHE A 406 -14.51 -6.39 12.70
N PRO A 407 -14.46 -7.73 12.55
CA PRO A 407 -15.29 -8.62 13.33
C PRO A 407 -14.91 -8.63 14.82
N LEU A 408 -13.62 -8.45 15.16
CA LEU A 408 -13.16 -8.43 16.55
C LEU A 408 -13.76 -7.26 17.36
N VAL A 409 -13.73 -6.03 16.83
CA VAL A 409 -14.30 -4.86 17.51
C VAL A 409 -15.80 -5.05 17.76
N LEU A 410 -16.52 -5.60 16.78
CA LEU A 410 -17.94 -5.91 16.94
C LEU A 410 -18.19 -6.94 18.05
N GLU A 411 -17.40 -8.02 18.08
CA GLU A 411 -17.50 -9.08 19.09
C GLU A 411 -17.21 -8.55 20.51
N LEU A 412 -16.14 -7.76 20.66
CA LEU A 412 -15.77 -7.11 21.92
C LEU A 412 -16.85 -6.13 22.40
N CYS A 413 -17.49 -5.41 21.46
CA CYS A 413 -18.58 -4.50 21.78
C CYS A 413 -19.84 -5.24 22.23
N ARG A 414 -20.21 -6.36 21.60
CA ARG A 414 -21.46 -7.09 21.89
C ARG A 414 -21.48 -7.79 23.23
N LEU A 415 -20.37 -8.41 23.64
CA LEU A 415 -20.33 -9.29 24.81
C LEU A 415 -20.03 -8.57 26.13
N GLY A 416 -19.87 -7.25 26.12
CA GLY A 416 -19.36 -6.53 27.30
C GLY A 416 -17.93 -6.94 27.69
N GLY A 417 -17.23 -7.66 26.80
CA GLY A 417 -15.88 -8.20 26.97
C GLY A 417 -15.70 -9.12 28.20
N PRO A 418 -14.63 -9.94 28.25
CA PRO A 418 -14.21 -10.55 29.50
C PRO A 418 -13.81 -9.43 30.46
N ASN A 419 -14.66 -9.11 31.45
CA ASN A 419 -14.37 -8.19 32.57
C ASN A 419 -13.32 -7.10 32.25
N LEU A 420 -13.58 -6.26 31.24
CA LEU A 420 -12.76 -5.08 30.95
C LEU A 420 -12.76 -4.07 32.12
N ARG A 421 -13.54 -4.34 33.17
CA ARG A 421 -13.37 -3.70 34.48
C ARG A 421 -11.93 -3.79 34.98
N LEU A 422 -11.19 -4.89 34.77
CA LEU A 422 -9.83 -4.99 35.31
C LEU A 422 -8.84 -4.00 34.66
N ALA A 423 -9.04 -3.65 33.39
CA ALA A 423 -8.16 -2.71 32.66
C ALA A 423 -8.58 -1.24 32.83
N PHE A 424 -9.86 -0.97 33.11
CA PHE A 424 -10.40 0.40 33.15
C PHE A 424 -10.94 0.84 34.52
N THR A 425 -10.89 0.00 35.56
CA THR A 425 -11.19 0.39 36.95
C THR A 425 -9.96 0.44 37.85
N THR A 426 -8.74 0.46 37.30
CA THR A 426 -7.58 0.94 38.04
C THR A 426 -7.75 2.44 38.25
N ARG A 427 -8.53 2.81 39.29
CA ARG A 427 -8.17 4.00 40.06
C ARG A 427 -6.74 3.74 40.49
N LEU A 428 -5.78 4.48 39.94
CA LEU A 428 -4.43 4.53 40.45
C LEU A 428 -4.54 4.80 41.96
N PRO A 429 -4.28 3.81 42.84
CA PRO A 429 -4.06 4.12 44.23
C PRO A 429 -2.72 4.86 44.26
N SER A 430 -2.66 6.01 44.93
CA SER A 430 -1.40 6.62 45.31
C SER A 430 -0.71 5.70 46.33
N ILE A 431 -0.07 4.65 45.85
CA ILE A 431 0.75 3.75 46.65
C ILE A 431 2.10 3.69 45.97
N ALA A 432 3.12 4.02 46.74
CA ALA A 432 4.51 4.08 46.33
C ALA A 432 4.91 2.85 45.52
N TRP A 433 5.46 3.11 44.34
CA TRP A 433 6.01 2.12 43.44
C TRP A 433 7.02 1.22 44.14
N ARG A 434 6.68 -0.06 44.30
CA ARG A 434 7.64 -1.16 44.27
C ARG A 434 7.17 -2.13 43.19
N PRO A 435 7.98 -2.42 42.17
CA PRO A 435 7.52 -3.21 41.02
C PRO A 435 7.25 -4.66 41.46
N PRO A 436 6.04 -5.21 41.24
CA PRO A 436 5.78 -6.61 41.52
C PRO A 436 6.19 -7.42 40.28
N THR A 437 7.42 -7.94 40.28
CA THR A 437 7.98 -8.86 39.27
C THR A 437 7.34 -10.26 39.28
N GLY A 438 6.20 -10.48 39.95
CA GLY A 438 5.70 -11.83 40.24
C GLY A 438 4.32 -12.21 39.69
N THR A 439 3.43 -11.27 39.38
CA THR A 439 1.99 -11.59 39.27
C THR A 439 1.58 -12.14 37.90
N PHE A 440 2.19 -11.65 36.82
CA PHE A 440 1.94 -12.14 35.46
C PHE A 440 2.51 -13.56 35.24
N LEU A 441 3.70 -13.81 35.80
CA LEU A 441 4.35 -15.14 35.81
C LEU A 441 3.57 -16.16 36.65
N ARG A 442 2.91 -15.75 37.76
CA ARG A 442 2.11 -16.67 38.59
C ARG A 442 0.84 -17.16 37.90
N ILE A 443 0.17 -16.29 37.14
CA ILE A 443 -1.03 -16.64 36.37
C ILE A 443 -0.67 -17.56 35.20
N LEU A 444 0.50 -17.33 34.57
CA LEU A 444 1.04 -18.22 33.54
C LEU A 444 1.43 -19.60 34.11
N ARG A 445 2.03 -19.64 35.31
CA ARG A 445 2.59 -20.85 35.93
C ARG A 445 1.56 -21.77 36.61
N GLN A 446 0.38 -21.29 36.99
CA GLN A 446 -0.59 -22.08 37.78
C GLN A 446 -1.78 -22.67 36.99
N ARG A 447 -1.96 -22.34 35.70
CA ARG A 447 -3.14 -22.83 34.92
C ARG A 447 -2.88 -23.34 33.50
N LEU A 448 -1.66 -23.25 32.98
CA LEU A 448 -1.28 -24.02 31.80
C LEU A 448 -1.20 -25.49 32.22
N THR A 449 -1.98 -26.36 31.56
CA THR A 449 -1.90 -27.80 31.83
C THR A 449 -0.48 -28.25 31.48
N PRO A 450 0.13 -29.19 32.22
CA PRO A 450 1.44 -29.74 31.88
C PRO A 450 1.55 -30.12 30.40
N SER A 451 0.47 -30.63 29.80
CA SER A 451 0.39 -30.96 28.37
C SER A 451 0.54 -29.75 27.42
N VAL A 452 0.10 -28.55 27.82
CA VAL A 452 0.24 -27.31 27.02
C VAL A 452 1.61 -26.73 27.19
N MET A 453 2.14 -26.77 28.41
CA MET A 453 3.53 -26.42 28.62
C MET A 453 4.40 -27.39 27.84
N VAL A 454 4.10 -28.69 27.83
CA VAL A 454 4.82 -29.69 27.02
C VAL A 454 4.62 -29.45 25.53
N VAL A 455 3.43 -29.16 25.00
CA VAL A 455 3.26 -28.86 23.57
C VAL A 455 3.87 -27.51 23.18
N MET A 456 3.70 -26.44 23.96
CA MET A 456 4.37 -25.16 23.70
C MET A 456 5.87 -25.29 23.82
N THR A 457 6.35 -25.99 24.84
CA THR A 457 7.78 -26.23 25.05
C THR A 457 8.30 -27.18 23.98
N LEU A 458 7.57 -28.20 23.54
CA LEU A 458 7.96 -29.06 22.42
C LEU A 458 7.82 -28.37 21.08
N SER A 459 6.91 -27.42 20.87
CA SER A 459 6.82 -26.64 19.64
C SER A 459 7.86 -25.53 19.60
N VAL A 460 8.20 -24.92 20.74
CA VAL A 460 9.29 -23.95 20.87
C VAL A 460 10.65 -24.64 20.92
N ILE A 461 10.75 -25.84 21.50
CA ILE A 461 11.94 -26.70 21.43
C ILE A 461 12.02 -27.31 20.04
N PHE A 462 10.95 -27.75 19.39
CA PHE A 462 11.03 -28.26 18.03
C PHE A 462 11.33 -27.12 17.06
N ALA A 463 10.65 -25.97 17.13
CA ALA A 463 11.01 -24.82 16.32
C ALA A 463 12.38 -24.24 16.72
N GLY A 464 12.76 -24.30 17.99
CA GLY A 464 14.05 -23.81 18.49
C GLY A 464 15.19 -24.76 18.19
N VAL A 465 14.98 -26.08 18.20
CA VAL A 465 15.93 -27.14 17.86
C VAL A 465 15.95 -27.34 16.36
N SER A 466 14.83 -27.30 15.64
CA SER A 466 14.83 -27.23 14.17
C SER A 466 15.41 -25.91 13.70
N GLY A 467 15.11 -24.78 14.35
CA GLY A 467 15.72 -23.49 14.08
C GLY A 467 17.22 -23.51 14.37
N ALA A 468 17.64 -23.94 15.56
CA ALA A 468 19.04 -24.05 15.94
C ALA A 468 19.78 -25.15 15.18
N TYR A 469 19.14 -26.25 14.79
CA TYR A 469 19.70 -27.29 13.92
C TYR A 469 19.81 -26.77 12.49
N ILE A 470 18.82 -26.05 11.97
CA ILE A 470 18.90 -25.39 10.65
C ILE A 470 19.96 -24.28 10.67
N THR A 471 20.12 -23.58 11.81
CA THR A 471 21.10 -22.49 11.99
C THR A 471 22.52 -23.02 12.32
N GLN A 472 22.64 -24.17 13.00
CA GLN A 472 23.93 -24.86 13.23
C GLN A 472 24.34 -25.73 12.03
N ALA A 473 23.38 -26.28 11.30
CA ALA A 473 23.61 -27.00 10.04
C ALA A 473 23.67 -26.05 8.83
N SER A 474 23.31 -24.77 8.99
CA SER A 474 23.71 -23.72 8.07
C SER A 474 25.16 -23.35 8.34
N SER A 475 26.06 -24.25 7.97
CA SER A 475 27.33 -23.78 7.41
C SER A 475 26.97 -22.76 6.32
N PRO A 476 27.68 -21.62 6.22
CA PRO A 476 27.50 -20.72 5.09
C PRO A 476 27.59 -21.56 3.81
N ARG A 477 26.50 -21.66 3.05
CA ARG A 477 26.48 -22.43 1.80
C ARG A 477 27.15 -21.63 0.69
N THR A 478 27.20 -20.32 0.88
CA THR A 478 27.99 -19.39 0.10
C THR A 478 28.68 -18.39 1.02
N GLU A 479 29.87 -17.96 0.63
CA GLU A 479 30.50 -16.76 1.17
C GLU A 479 30.19 -15.60 0.21
N ILE A 480 29.75 -14.47 0.77
CA ILE A 480 29.29 -13.31 0.00
C ILE A 480 30.10 -12.09 0.42
N GLN A 481 30.87 -11.55 -0.53
CA GLN A 481 31.66 -10.35 -0.33
C GLN A 481 31.15 -9.24 -1.23
N ILE A 482 30.74 -8.12 -0.64
CA ILE A 482 30.40 -6.91 -1.38
C ILE A 482 31.72 -6.19 -1.71
N ASN A 483 32.04 -6.09 -3.00
CA ASN A 483 33.27 -5.49 -3.49
C ASN A 483 33.11 -3.99 -3.72
N GLY A 484 31.91 -3.55 -4.10
CA GLY A 484 31.64 -2.15 -4.42
C GLY A 484 30.17 -1.88 -4.62
N VAL A 485 29.75 -0.66 -4.24
CA VAL A 485 28.39 -0.16 -4.36
C VAL A 485 28.46 1.13 -5.17
N MET A 486 27.67 1.23 -6.24
CA MET A 486 27.83 2.25 -7.26
C MET A 486 26.48 2.85 -7.69
N ASP A 487 26.55 4.11 -8.11
CA ASP A 487 25.46 4.85 -8.75
C ASP A 487 25.96 5.46 -10.07
N PRO A 488 26.17 4.65 -11.12
CA PRO A 488 26.70 5.13 -12.40
C PRO A 488 25.80 6.17 -13.09
N ASP A 489 24.51 6.22 -12.75
CA ASP A 489 23.55 7.13 -13.38
C ASP A 489 23.20 8.34 -12.50
N SER A 490 23.88 8.52 -11.35
CA SER A 490 23.72 9.67 -10.46
C SER A 490 22.27 9.91 -10.03
N ILE A 491 21.56 8.86 -9.62
CA ILE A 491 20.19 8.96 -9.11
C ILE A 491 20.11 9.19 -7.59
N GLY A 492 21.25 9.23 -6.89
CA GLY A 492 21.32 9.38 -5.44
C GLY A 492 21.09 8.09 -4.66
N SER A 493 21.11 6.95 -5.34
CA SER A 493 20.85 5.62 -4.79
C SER A 493 21.74 4.59 -5.48
N ALA A 494 22.15 3.54 -4.76
CA ALA A 494 22.92 2.47 -5.35
C ALA A 494 22.05 1.70 -6.35
N THR A 495 22.43 1.74 -7.61
CA THR A 495 21.77 1.05 -8.72
C THR A 495 22.56 -0.16 -9.22
N MET A 496 23.83 -0.24 -8.83
CA MET A 496 24.73 -1.32 -9.21
C MET A 496 25.60 -1.75 -8.03
N ILE A 497 25.71 -3.05 -7.81
CA ILE A 497 26.55 -3.63 -6.75
C ILE A 497 27.43 -4.71 -7.37
N ASN A 498 28.73 -4.66 -7.07
CA ASN A 498 29.67 -5.73 -7.40
C ASN A 498 29.79 -6.66 -6.19
N VAL A 499 29.49 -7.94 -6.39
CA VAL A 499 29.51 -8.96 -5.35
C VAL A 499 30.31 -10.18 -5.80
N THR A 500 31.21 -10.67 -4.95
CA THR A 500 31.86 -11.97 -5.12
C THR A 500 31.08 -13.01 -4.33
N VAL A 501 30.73 -14.11 -4.99
CA VAL A 501 30.07 -15.26 -4.35
C VAL A 501 30.97 -16.48 -4.49
N THR A 502 31.29 -17.10 -3.37
CA THR A 502 32.00 -18.38 -3.31
C THR A 502 31.01 -19.49 -2.97
N ASN A 503 30.91 -20.51 -3.82
CA ASN A 503 30.05 -21.67 -3.54
C ASN A 503 30.78 -22.66 -2.62
N LEU A 504 30.26 -22.83 -1.40
CA LEU A 504 30.82 -23.74 -0.39
C LEU A 504 30.12 -25.12 -0.41
N LEU A 505 29.13 -25.32 -1.28
CA LEU A 505 28.45 -26.60 -1.46
C LEU A 505 29.23 -27.52 -2.40
N ALA A 506 29.03 -28.83 -2.21
CA ALA A 506 29.56 -29.86 -3.10
C ALA A 506 28.89 -29.89 -4.49
N THR A 507 27.76 -29.21 -4.65
CA THR A 507 26.97 -29.17 -5.89
C THR A 507 27.01 -27.78 -6.52
N PRO A 508 26.99 -27.68 -7.87
CA PRO A 508 26.81 -26.40 -8.55
C PRO A 508 25.49 -25.73 -8.15
N VAL A 509 25.49 -24.40 -8.11
CA VAL A 509 24.32 -23.58 -7.80
C VAL A 509 24.12 -22.52 -8.86
N LEU A 510 22.91 -21.99 -8.99
CA LEU A 510 22.64 -20.86 -9.89
C LEU A 510 22.14 -19.66 -9.07
N PRO A 511 23.05 -18.75 -8.66
CA PRO A 511 22.71 -17.66 -7.76
C PRO A 511 21.66 -16.69 -8.33
N ILE A 512 20.73 -16.30 -7.48
CA ILE A 512 19.76 -15.23 -7.71
C ILE A 512 19.86 -14.25 -6.56
N PHE A 513 19.86 -12.96 -6.91
CA PHE A 513 20.17 -11.89 -5.99
C PHE A 513 18.92 -11.10 -5.63
N PHE A 514 18.76 -10.91 -4.32
CA PHE A 514 17.79 -9.98 -3.77
C PHE A 514 18.49 -9.00 -2.85
N VAL A 515 18.04 -7.76 -2.85
CA VAL A 515 18.56 -6.72 -1.96
C VAL A 515 17.44 -6.28 -1.03
N LYS A 516 17.75 -6.28 0.27
CA LYS A 516 16.82 -5.89 1.31
C LYS A 516 17.38 -4.70 2.08
N TYR A 517 16.65 -3.59 2.01
CA TYR A 517 16.87 -2.35 2.75
C TYR A 517 15.56 -1.78 3.34
N SER A 518 14.42 -2.37 2.97
CA SER A 518 13.08 -1.96 3.39
C SER A 518 12.27 -3.18 3.87
N PRO A 519 11.00 -3.03 4.32
CA PRO A 519 10.12 -4.17 4.61
C PRO A 519 9.87 -5.11 3.42
N LEU A 520 10.17 -4.65 2.20
CA LEU A 520 10.17 -5.45 0.98
C LEU A 520 11.61 -5.83 0.59
N THR A 521 11.71 -7.02 0.01
CA THR A 521 12.94 -7.59 -0.53
C THR A 521 12.87 -7.50 -2.05
N TYR A 522 13.80 -6.79 -2.69
CA TYR A 522 13.74 -6.50 -4.12
C TYR A 522 14.61 -7.44 -4.94
N PHE A 523 14.09 -7.95 -6.05
CA PHE A 523 14.87 -8.73 -7.01
C PHE A 523 15.85 -7.84 -7.78
N TRP A 524 17.10 -8.27 -7.89
CA TRP A 524 18.14 -7.57 -8.65
C TRP A 524 18.70 -8.48 -9.74
N ALA A 525 18.83 -7.94 -10.96
CA ALA A 525 19.30 -8.69 -12.11
C ALA A 525 20.83 -8.80 -12.11
N SER A 526 21.37 -9.98 -12.43
CA SER A 526 22.82 -10.22 -12.56
C SER A 526 23.27 -10.18 -14.02
N ASN A 527 24.52 -9.77 -14.24
CA ASN A 527 25.19 -9.83 -15.54
C ASN A 527 25.56 -11.26 -16.00
N SER A 528 25.44 -12.26 -15.12
CA SER A 528 25.74 -13.66 -15.40
C SER A 528 24.57 -14.55 -15.03
N THR A 529 24.33 -15.57 -15.86
CA THR A 529 23.37 -16.65 -15.66
C THR A 529 24.04 -18.02 -15.62
N SER A 530 25.38 -18.05 -15.56
CA SER A 530 26.15 -19.29 -15.52
C SER A 530 26.11 -19.92 -14.12
N PRO A 531 26.00 -21.26 -14.02
CA PRO A 531 26.12 -21.94 -12.74
C PRO A 531 27.49 -21.71 -12.09
N LEU A 532 27.48 -21.54 -10.76
CA LEU A 532 28.68 -21.45 -9.93
C LEU A 532 29.06 -22.85 -9.44
N ASN A 533 30.19 -23.36 -9.92
CA ASN A 533 30.67 -24.69 -9.58
C ASN A 533 31.03 -24.82 -8.10
N SER A 534 31.02 -26.05 -7.60
CA SER A 534 31.46 -26.41 -6.24
C SER A 534 32.85 -25.86 -5.93
N GLY A 535 33.01 -25.19 -4.78
CA GLY A 535 34.29 -24.63 -4.33
C GLY A 535 34.81 -23.42 -5.12
N SER A 536 34.10 -22.96 -6.15
CA SER A 536 34.53 -21.85 -7.00
C SER A 536 33.96 -20.51 -6.53
N ALA A 537 34.71 -19.43 -6.81
CA ALA A 537 34.27 -18.06 -6.60
C ALA A 537 34.06 -17.36 -7.95
N SER A 538 33.03 -16.53 -8.03
CA SER A 538 32.76 -15.68 -9.19
C SER A 538 32.26 -14.30 -8.77
N SER A 539 32.59 -13.28 -9.57
CA SER A 539 32.15 -11.91 -9.36
C SER A 539 30.95 -11.60 -10.25
N TYR A 540 29.92 -11.05 -9.65
CA TYR A 540 28.66 -10.67 -10.28
C TYR A 540 28.49 -9.16 -10.17
N VAL A 541 28.05 -8.55 -11.26
CA VAL A 541 27.51 -7.20 -11.24
C VAL A 541 26.00 -7.35 -11.21
N ILE A 542 25.40 -6.94 -10.09
CA ILE A 542 23.94 -6.94 -9.91
C ILE A 542 23.41 -5.52 -10.05
N SER A 543 22.22 -5.40 -10.63
CA SER A 543 21.59 -4.11 -10.95
C SER A 543 20.14 -4.06 -10.50
N ALA A 544 19.74 -2.89 -10.01
CA ALA A 544 18.36 -2.58 -9.64
C ALA A 544 17.47 -2.56 -10.89
N PRO A 545 16.33 -3.27 -10.94
CA PRO A 545 15.42 -3.23 -12.09
C PRO A 545 14.76 -1.87 -12.31
N ASP A 546 14.61 -1.07 -11.26
CA ASP A 546 14.14 0.32 -11.32
C ASP A 546 14.60 1.11 -10.08
N ALA A 547 14.31 2.42 -10.06
CA ALA A 547 14.79 3.30 -9.01
C ALA A 547 14.13 3.04 -7.64
N LEU A 548 12.97 2.36 -7.59
CA LEU A 548 12.33 2.00 -6.31
C LEU A 548 13.06 0.83 -5.61
N SER A 549 13.74 -0.02 -6.37
CA SER A 549 14.58 -1.09 -5.79
C SER A 549 16.02 -0.66 -5.48
N ALA A 550 16.45 0.49 -5.97
CA ALA A 550 17.79 1.03 -5.72
C ALA A 550 17.94 1.37 -4.23
N VAL A 551 19.11 1.11 -3.65
CA VAL A 551 19.32 1.33 -2.21
C VAL A 551 19.59 2.82 -1.96
N PRO A 552 18.74 3.53 -1.20
CA PRO A 552 18.94 4.94 -0.94
C PRO A 552 20.30 5.23 -0.29
N ARG A 553 20.83 6.43 -0.57
CA ARG A 553 22.06 6.91 0.07
C ARG A 553 21.92 6.88 1.60
N GLY A 554 22.93 6.32 2.25
CA GLY A 554 23.05 6.28 3.71
C GLY A 554 22.30 5.12 4.37
N ASP A 555 21.42 4.44 3.65
CA ASP A 555 20.68 3.28 4.15
C ASP A 555 21.60 2.06 4.27
N GLN A 556 21.21 1.18 5.19
CA GLN A 556 21.81 -0.13 5.34
C GLN A 556 21.03 -1.15 4.52
N PHE A 557 21.77 -2.06 3.89
CA PHE A 557 21.19 -3.15 3.13
C PHE A 557 21.98 -4.43 3.33
N HIS A 558 21.39 -5.56 2.94
CA HIS A 558 22.09 -6.83 2.78
C HIS A 558 21.59 -7.52 1.52
N ILE A 559 22.41 -8.44 1.00
CA ILE A 559 22.12 -9.24 -0.19
C ILE A 559 21.71 -10.63 0.28
N VAL A 560 20.51 -11.06 -0.13
CA VAL A 560 20.00 -12.42 0.08
C VAL A 560 20.15 -13.17 -1.23
N ILE A 561 20.81 -14.34 -1.19
CA ILE A 561 21.04 -15.16 -2.37
C ILE A 561 20.24 -16.46 -2.27
N TYR A 562 19.45 -16.75 -3.30
CA TYR A 562 18.78 -18.04 -3.48
C TYR A 562 19.37 -18.79 -4.66
N ASP A 563 19.23 -20.11 -4.65
CA ASP A 563 19.51 -20.95 -5.82
C ASP A 563 18.28 -21.00 -6.73
N LYS A 564 18.43 -20.59 -7.99
CA LYS A 564 17.36 -20.61 -9.00
C LYS A 564 16.74 -21.99 -9.18
N LEU A 565 17.56 -23.05 -9.09
CA LEU A 565 17.15 -24.41 -9.43
C LEU A 565 16.31 -25.04 -8.32
N THR A 566 16.74 -24.85 -7.07
CA THR A 566 16.10 -25.49 -5.91
C THR A 566 15.21 -24.55 -5.10
N GLY A 567 15.31 -23.24 -5.31
CA GLY A 567 14.65 -22.21 -4.48
C GLY A 567 15.18 -22.13 -3.06
N GLN A 568 16.29 -22.82 -2.75
CA GLN A 568 16.89 -22.82 -1.43
C GLN A 568 17.70 -21.55 -1.20
N LEU A 569 17.69 -21.06 0.03
CA LEU A 569 18.60 -20.01 0.46
C LEU A 569 20.05 -20.53 0.40
N LEU A 570 20.93 -19.76 -0.25
CA LEU A 570 22.36 -20.01 -0.36
C LEU A 570 23.16 -19.20 0.67
N GLY A 571 22.73 -18.00 1.01
CA GLY A 571 23.44 -17.18 1.97
C GLY A 571 22.89 -15.76 2.03
N GLU A 572 23.39 -15.03 3.00
CA GLU A 572 23.11 -13.62 3.20
C GLU A 572 24.43 -12.88 3.45
N SER A 573 24.60 -11.70 2.86
CA SER A 573 25.76 -10.86 3.15
C SER A 573 25.68 -10.26 4.55
N THR A 574 26.81 -9.78 5.06
CA THR A 574 26.78 -8.82 6.18
C THR A 574 26.05 -7.54 5.75
N SER A 575 25.52 -6.81 6.74
CA SER A 575 24.92 -5.50 6.48
C SER A 575 25.98 -4.53 5.96
N TRP A 576 25.64 -3.81 4.90
CA TRP A 576 26.49 -2.83 4.24
C TRP A 576 25.77 -1.48 4.16
N LYS A 577 26.53 -0.39 4.32
CA LYS A 577 25.98 0.97 4.21
C LYS A 577 26.18 1.50 2.79
N SER A 578 25.12 1.99 2.17
CA SER A 578 25.15 2.62 0.85
C SER A 578 25.85 3.99 0.93
N ASP A 579 27.18 4.01 0.72
CA ASP A 579 28.00 5.23 0.74
C ASP A 579 28.07 5.87 -0.66
N ILE A 580 26.90 6.23 -1.19
CA ILE A 580 26.76 6.92 -2.47
C ILE A 580 26.91 8.43 -2.25
N PRO A 581 27.73 9.15 -3.04
CA PRO A 581 27.77 10.61 -3.01
C PRO A 581 26.41 11.22 -3.37
N ALA A 582 26.05 12.35 -2.76
CA ALA A 582 24.90 13.10 -3.26
C ALA A 582 25.21 13.65 -4.65
N PRO A 583 24.40 13.35 -5.67
CA PRO A 583 24.54 14.00 -6.96
C PRO A 583 24.12 15.47 -6.85
N SER A 584 24.70 16.31 -7.72
CA SER A 584 24.35 17.73 -7.83
C SER A 584 22.98 17.92 -8.50
N LEU A 585 22.64 17.05 -9.45
CA LEU A 585 21.33 16.90 -10.08
C LEU A 585 21.04 15.40 -10.21
N GLU A 586 19.85 14.96 -9.81
CA GLU A 586 19.49 13.54 -9.82
C GLU A 586 18.93 13.10 -11.17
N ASN A 587 19.36 11.90 -11.61
CA ASN A 587 18.94 11.30 -12.88
C ASN A 587 19.14 12.24 -14.09
N PRO A 588 20.35 12.80 -14.28
CA PRO A 588 20.63 13.82 -15.31
C PRO A 588 20.41 13.31 -16.74
N ALA A 589 20.57 12.01 -16.98
CA ALA A 589 20.31 11.39 -18.27
C ALA A 589 18.84 10.94 -18.47
N LEU A 590 17.97 11.20 -17.47
CA LEU A 590 16.53 10.91 -17.51
C LEU A 590 16.22 9.43 -17.88
N LYS A 591 17.09 8.51 -17.48
CA LYS A 591 17.03 7.10 -17.85
C LYS A 591 16.11 6.29 -16.94
N TRP A 592 16.04 6.68 -15.67
CA TRP A 592 15.29 5.97 -14.66
C TRP A 592 13.88 6.54 -14.57
N TRP A 593 12.86 5.69 -14.72
CA TRP A 593 11.46 6.09 -14.72
C TRP A 593 10.69 5.33 -13.64
N VAL A 594 9.79 6.03 -12.96
CA VAL A 594 8.92 5.47 -11.93
C VAL A 594 7.50 5.96 -12.13
N LEU A 595 6.50 5.18 -11.72
CA LEU A 595 5.13 5.67 -11.63
C LEU A 595 5.08 6.81 -10.61
N ASP A 596 4.65 7.99 -11.04
CA ASP A 596 4.23 9.05 -10.12
C ASP A 596 2.73 8.84 -9.84
N PRO A 597 2.35 8.38 -8.64
CA PRO A 597 0.95 8.10 -8.36
C PRO A 597 0.08 9.35 -8.36
N SER A 598 0.64 10.56 -8.23
CA SER A 598 -0.12 11.81 -8.22
C SER A 598 -0.60 12.24 -9.60
N VAL A 599 0.15 11.88 -10.64
CA VAL A 599 -0.22 12.15 -12.04
C VAL A 599 -0.73 10.89 -12.75
N GLY A 600 -0.43 9.72 -12.21
CA GLY A 600 -0.88 8.42 -12.74
C GLY A 600 -0.15 7.99 -14.01
N THR A 601 1.04 8.53 -14.25
CA THR A 601 1.91 8.18 -15.37
C THR A 601 3.34 7.99 -14.90
N ARG A 602 4.17 7.38 -15.73
CA ARG A 602 5.61 7.28 -15.44
C ARG A 602 6.28 8.62 -15.67
N VAL A 603 7.17 8.99 -14.76
CA VAL A 603 8.01 10.19 -14.84
C VAL A 603 9.47 9.82 -14.57
N PRO A 604 10.45 10.60 -15.04
CA PRO A 604 11.84 10.41 -14.64
C PRO A 604 11.97 10.47 -13.11
N PHE A 605 12.69 9.52 -12.52
CA PHE A 605 12.88 9.43 -11.08
C PHE A 605 13.43 10.74 -10.51
N ASN A 606 12.82 11.22 -9.41
CA ASN A 606 13.08 12.52 -8.76
C ASN A 606 12.85 13.77 -9.62
N TRP A 607 12.09 13.64 -10.72
CA TRP A 607 11.54 14.78 -11.46
C TRP A 607 10.03 14.83 -11.28
N LYS A 608 9.51 16.01 -10.95
CA LYS A 608 8.06 16.25 -10.82
C LYS A 608 7.50 16.77 -12.13
N LEU A 609 6.52 16.05 -12.68
CA LEU A 609 5.73 16.48 -13.83
C LEU A 609 4.60 17.41 -13.36
N SER A 610 4.53 18.58 -13.97
CA SER A 610 3.44 19.54 -13.78
C SER A 610 2.74 19.79 -15.11
N LEU A 611 1.41 19.73 -15.07
CA LEU A 611 0.54 19.82 -16.23
C LEU A 611 -0.47 20.94 -15.97
N SER A 612 -0.59 21.89 -16.90
CA SER A 612 -1.50 23.03 -16.78
C SER A 612 -2.35 23.15 -18.03
N ASN A 613 -3.67 23.12 -17.87
CA ASN A 613 -4.70 23.28 -18.92
C ASN A 613 -4.64 22.28 -20.08
N ILE A 614 -3.85 21.21 -19.98
CA ILE A 614 -3.62 20.29 -21.10
C ILE A 614 -4.74 19.26 -21.30
N ASP A 615 -4.87 18.76 -22.53
CA ASP A 615 -5.56 17.50 -22.82
C ASP A 615 -4.69 16.30 -22.36
N PRO A 616 -5.07 15.57 -21.30
CA PRO A 616 -4.25 14.48 -20.75
C PRO A 616 -4.16 13.25 -21.66
N VAL A 617 -5.00 13.16 -22.71
CA VAL A 617 -4.98 12.03 -23.64
C VAL A 617 -3.82 12.15 -24.63
N TRP A 618 -3.48 13.37 -25.03
CA TRP A 618 -2.53 13.63 -26.11
C TRP A 618 -1.31 14.46 -25.71
N SER A 619 -1.38 15.16 -24.58
CA SER A 619 -0.25 15.90 -24.01
C SER A 619 0.36 15.13 -22.85
N GLY A 620 1.68 15.06 -22.80
CA GLY A 620 2.37 14.30 -21.76
C GLY A 620 3.85 14.09 -22.06
N ILE A 621 4.44 13.16 -21.31
CA ILE A 621 5.82 12.74 -21.50
C ILE A 621 5.90 11.26 -21.84
N SER A 622 6.90 10.90 -22.62
CA SER A 622 7.27 9.51 -22.86
C SER A 622 8.79 9.36 -22.90
N PRO A 623 9.34 8.18 -22.57
CA PRO A 623 10.77 7.93 -22.76
C PRO A 623 11.19 8.06 -24.24
N LEU A 624 12.44 8.48 -24.53
CA LEU A 624 12.97 8.37 -25.90
C LEU A 624 13.61 6.99 -26.14
N GLY A 625 13.64 6.60 -27.42
CA GLY A 625 14.25 5.37 -27.90
C GLY A 625 13.36 4.13 -27.80
N VAL A 626 13.72 3.09 -28.56
CA VAL A 626 12.95 1.83 -28.66
C VAL A 626 12.92 1.05 -27.34
N ASN A 627 13.96 1.22 -26.51
CA ASN A 627 14.06 0.58 -25.19
C ASN A 627 13.50 1.43 -24.05
N GLY A 628 13.10 2.68 -24.33
CA GLY A 628 12.48 3.58 -23.35
C GLY A 628 13.34 3.94 -22.14
N THR A 629 14.66 4.03 -22.32
CA THR A 629 15.64 4.29 -21.24
C THR A 629 16.56 5.47 -21.52
N SER A 630 16.31 6.27 -22.56
CA SER A 630 17.20 7.37 -22.93
C SER A 630 16.37 8.64 -23.03
N GLY A 631 16.52 9.60 -22.11
CA GLY A 631 15.85 10.89 -22.25
C GLY A 631 14.31 10.88 -22.17
N VAL A 632 13.73 12.03 -22.49
CA VAL A 632 12.29 12.35 -22.43
C VAL A 632 11.84 13.02 -23.72
N GLN A 633 10.72 12.56 -24.29
CA GLN A 633 9.91 13.35 -25.20
C GLN A 633 8.84 14.08 -24.41
N MET A 634 8.80 15.40 -24.54
CA MET A 634 7.69 16.24 -24.13
C MET A 634 6.79 16.47 -25.35
N MET A 635 5.51 16.14 -25.25
CA MET A 635 4.52 16.39 -26.31
C MET A 635 3.38 17.23 -25.77
N LEU A 636 3.04 18.29 -26.50
CA LEU A 636 1.94 19.19 -26.20
C LEU A 636 1.01 19.23 -27.42
N ASN A 637 -0.21 18.71 -27.27
CA ASN A 637 -1.28 18.78 -28.26
C ASN A 637 -2.34 19.79 -27.80
N TYR A 638 -2.18 21.03 -28.24
CA TYR A 638 -3.09 22.12 -27.93
C TYR A 638 -4.27 22.10 -28.90
N THR A 639 -5.46 21.75 -28.40
CA THR A 639 -6.65 21.58 -29.25
C THR A 639 -7.62 22.77 -29.21
N SER A 640 -7.52 23.68 -28.23
CA SER A 640 -8.45 24.83 -28.11
C SER A 640 -7.86 26.03 -27.39
N SER A 641 -8.02 27.23 -27.97
CA SER A 641 -7.61 28.52 -27.39
C SER A 641 -8.46 28.99 -26.20
N LEU A 642 -9.53 28.25 -25.86
CA LEU A 642 -10.50 28.66 -24.83
C LEU A 642 -10.00 28.46 -23.39
N VAL A 643 -8.92 27.70 -23.18
CA VAL A 643 -8.45 27.27 -21.84
C VAL A 643 -7.21 28.06 -21.37
N GLY A 644 -6.73 29.03 -22.14
CA GLY A 644 -5.53 29.81 -21.82
C GLY A 644 -4.22 29.09 -22.18
N VAL A 645 -3.11 29.41 -21.52
CA VAL A 645 -1.80 28.78 -21.81
C VAL A 645 -1.80 27.34 -21.32
N GLU A 646 -1.49 26.41 -22.22
CA GLU A 646 -1.16 25.04 -21.86
C GLU A 646 0.33 24.94 -21.59
N ARG A 647 0.70 24.19 -20.54
CA ARG A 647 2.08 24.01 -20.15
C ARG A 647 2.33 22.61 -19.62
N LEU A 648 3.44 22.04 -20.08
CA LEU A 648 4.06 20.85 -19.53
C LEU A 648 5.42 21.26 -18.93
N ALA A 649 5.70 20.80 -17.72
CA ALA A 649 6.95 21.13 -17.04
C ALA A 649 7.50 19.93 -16.26
N LEU A 650 8.80 19.69 -16.40
CA LEU A 650 9.55 18.77 -15.54
C LEU A 650 10.43 19.58 -14.62
N SER A 651 10.32 19.35 -13.31
CA SER A 651 10.99 20.15 -12.29
C SER A 651 11.71 19.29 -11.25
N GLN A 652 12.84 19.80 -10.75
CA GLN A 652 13.60 19.21 -9.66
C GLN A 652 14.16 20.33 -8.77
N ARG A 653 14.29 20.07 -7.48
CA ARG A 653 15.00 20.97 -6.56
C ARG A 653 16.50 20.67 -6.61
N ALA A 654 17.32 21.70 -6.77
CA ALA A 654 18.76 21.60 -6.82
C ALA A 654 19.41 22.77 -6.08
N LEU A 655 20.71 22.65 -5.75
CA LEU A 655 21.49 23.79 -5.28
C LEU A 655 21.71 24.78 -6.44
N LEU A 656 21.76 26.09 -6.18
CA LEU A 656 21.95 27.07 -7.25
C LEU A 656 23.27 26.84 -8.03
N ASN A 657 24.36 26.51 -7.34
CA ASN A 657 25.63 26.18 -8.00
C ASN A 657 25.56 24.91 -8.86
N ALA A 658 24.67 23.95 -8.52
CA ALA A 658 24.42 22.75 -9.29
C ALA A 658 23.56 23.00 -10.55
N THR A 659 23.01 24.21 -10.70
CA THR A 659 22.24 24.60 -11.90
C THR A 659 23.11 25.21 -13.02
N ASN A 660 24.43 25.09 -12.91
CA ASN A 660 25.31 25.16 -14.08
C ASN A 660 25.17 23.86 -14.88
N LEU A 661 24.37 23.88 -15.94
CA LEU A 661 23.87 22.69 -16.62
C LEU A 661 24.14 22.75 -18.12
N SER A 662 24.45 21.61 -18.72
CA SER A 662 24.42 21.38 -20.16
C SER A 662 23.15 20.63 -20.51
N ILE A 663 22.29 21.22 -21.34
CA ILE A 663 21.02 20.64 -21.78
C ILE A 663 21.17 20.22 -23.24
N HIS A 664 20.99 18.92 -23.50
CA HIS A 664 21.01 18.35 -24.84
C HIS A 664 19.59 18.03 -25.31
N PHE A 665 19.10 18.73 -26.35
CA PHE A 665 17.71 18.63 -26.79
C PHE A 665 17.51 18.84 -28.30
N ASN A 666 16.37 18.40 -28.81
CA ASN A 666 15.87 18.69 -30.15
C ASN A 666 14.41 19.15 -30.08
N GLN A 667 14.10 20.29 -30.69
CA GLN A 667 12.75 20.86 -30.70
C GLN A 667 12.19 20.97 -32.12
N SER A 668 10.89 20.68 -32.28
CA SER A 668 10.21 20.77 -33.59
C SER A 668 9.46 22.07 -33.83
N LEU A 669 9.38 22.94 -32.81
CA LEU A 669 8.65 24.19 -32.84
C LEU A 669 9.52 25.37 -33.27
N THR A 670 8.88 26.39 -33.82
CA THR A 670 9.47 27.73 -33.98
C THR A 670 9.02 28.59 -32.82
N THR A 671 9.97 29.15 -32.09
CA THR A 671 9.69 29.88 -30.86
C THR A 671 8.96 31.18 -31.15
N ASN A 672 7.85 31.40 -30.46
CA ASN A 672 7.05 32.61 -30.59
C ASN A 672 6.58 33.09 -29.22
N ILE A 673 7.22 34.14 -28.73
CA ILE A 673 6.93 34.74 -27.42
C ILE A 673 5.51 35.34 -27.38
N ALA A 674 5.00 35.86 -28.51
CA ALA A 674 3.67 36.48 -28.56
C ALA A 674 2.53 35.45 -28.39
N THR A 675 2.75 34.20 -28.80
CA THR A 675 1.79 33.11 -28.64
C THR A 675 2.20 32.13 -27.53
N SER A 676 3.17 32.51 -26.69
CA SER A 676 3.75 31.63 -25.66
C SER A 676 4.14 30.26 -26.21
N LEU A 677 4.51 30.13 -27.49
CA LEU A 677 5.00 28.87 -28.05
C LEU A 677 6.49 28.78 -27.75
N ILE A 678 6.81 28.24 -26.58
CA ILE A 678 8.15 28.31 -25.98
C ILE A 678 8.56 26.92 -25.49
N PHE A 679 9.76 26.51 -25.87
CA PHE A 679 10.54 25.51 -25.16
C PHE A 679 11.68 26.22 -24.43
N GLY A 680 11.92 25.85 -23.17
CA GLY A 680 12.86 26.58 -22.34
C GLY A 680 13.14 25.93 -21.00
N ALA A 681 13.95 26.62 -20.20
CA ALA A 681 14.26 26.26 -18.84
C ALA A 681 14.02 27.44 -17.87
N ILE A 682 13.75 27.13 -16.61
CA ILE A 682 13.54 28.09 -15.53
C ILE A 682 14.41 27.71 -14.34
N VAL A 683 14.98 28.72 -13.68
CA VAL A 683 15.59 28.61 -12.35
C VAL A 683 14.88 29.59 -11.44
N ALA A 684 14.23 29.10 -10.38
CA ALA A 684 13.44 29.93 -9.47
C ALA A 684 13.65 29.58 -8.00
N ASP A 685 13.66 30.59 -7.12
CA ASP A 685 13.71 30.42 -5.65
C ASP A 685 12.33 30.61 -4.98
N GLY A 686 11.29 30.87 -5.78
CA GLY A 686 9.93 31.20 -5.34
C GLY A 686 9.62 32.70 -5.30
N THR A 687 10.65 33.55 -5.32
CA THR A 687 10.54 35.03 -5.33
C THR A 687 11.10 35.63 -6.61
N HIS A 688 12.22 35.10 -7.08
CA HIS A 688 12.95 35.48 -8.28
C HIS A 688 12.93 34.35 -9.30
N THR A 689 12.90 34.70 -10.59
CA THR A 689 12.87 33.73 -11.69
C THR A 689 13.79 34.10 -12.84
N LEU A 690 14.67 33.19 -13.23
CA LEU A 690 15.42 33.25 -14.49
C LEU A 690 14.71 32.39 -15.55
N TYR A 691 14.32 33.00 -16.66
CA TYR A 691 13.74 32.32 -17.81
C TYR A 691 14.78 32.17 -18.92
N TYR A 692 15.07 30.94 -19.32
CA TYR A 692 15.88 30.62 -20.48
C TYR A 692 14.96 30.19 -21.62
N VAL A 693 14.87 31.02 -22.66
CA VAL A 693 14.02 30.79 -23.84
C VAL A 693 14.90 30.34 -24.99
N PHE A 694 14.67 29.12 -25.49
CA PHE A 694 15.44 28.53 -26.58
C PHE A 694 14.81 28.88 -27.93
N SER A 695 15.40 29.82 -28.69
CA SER A 695 14.77 30.41 -29.86
C SER A 695 15.53 30.12 -31.16
N ASP A 696 14.82 29.61 -32.17
CA ASP A 696 15.30 29.45 -33.54
C ASP A 696 15.27 30.76 -34.36
N ARG A 697 14.72 31.83 -33.77
CA ARG A 697 14.64 33.16 -34.39
C ARG A 697 15.71 34.12 -33.89
N ALA A 698 16.36 33.81 -32.77
CA ALA A 698 17.43 34.62 -32.23
C ALA A 698 18.75 34.28 -32.92
N THR A 699 19.52 35.29 -33.33
CA THR A 699 20.86 35.11 -33.90
C THR A 699 21.97 35.22 -32.85
N GLN A 700 21.68 35.87 -31.73
CA GLN A 700 22.60 36.07 -30.61
C GLN A 700 21.86 35.96 -29.28
N GLN A 701 22.59 35.62 -28.22
CA GLN A 701 22.03 35.59 -26.86
C GLN A 701 21.68 37.01 -26.40
N THR A 702 20.50 37.18 -25.79
CA THR A 702 20.07 38.45 -25.19
C THR A 702 19.61 38.23 -23.75
N ILE A 703 19.90 39.21 -22.88
CA ILE A 703 19.50 39.19 -21.47
C ILE A 703 18.66 40.42 -21.21
N THR A 704 17.42 40.23 -20.78
CA THR A 704 16.47 41.30 -20.44
C THR A 704 16.14 41.22 -18.95
N PRO A 705 16.75 42.08 -18.11
CA PRO A 705 16.57 42.05 -16.66
C PRO A 705 15.30 42.79 -16.22
N TYR A 706 14.64 42.26 -15.18
CA TYR A 706 13.56 42.89 -14.41
C TYR A 706 13.79 42.63 -12.92
N SER A 707 13.11 43.37 -12.04
CA SER A 707 13.35 43.33 -10.59
C SER A 707 13.18 41.94 -9.96
N ALA A 708 12.19 41.16 -10.41
CA ALA A 708 11.90 39.82 -9.90
C ALA A 708 12.07 38.71 -10.96
N ASN A 709 12.36 39.09 -12.21
CA ASN A 709 12.34 38.17 -13.34
C ASN A 709 13.49 38.57 -14.27
N THR A 710 14.24 37.63 -14.84
CA THR A 710 15.18 37.97 -15.93
C THR A 710 15.03 36.95 -17.03
N THR A 711 14.88 37.43 -18.27
CA THR A 711 14.70 36.58 -19.44
C THR A 711 15.98 36.55 -20.27
N VAL A 712 16.47 35.35 -20.55
CA VAL A 712 17.64 35.05 -21.37
C VAL A 712 17.16 34.31 -22.61
N ILE A 713 17.28 34.93 -23.78
CA ILE A 713 16.96 34.27 -25.05
C ILE A 713 18.24 33.69 -25.62
N ILE A 714 18.27 32.38 -25.88
CA ILE A 714 19.44 31.65 -26.40
C ILE A 714 19.14 31.15 -27.83
N PRO A 715 20.01 31.46 -28.81
CA PRO A 715 19.89 30.95 -30.18
C PRO A 715 19.93 29.42 -30.24
N THR A 716 19.08 28.84 -31.09
CA THR A 716 19.03 27.39 -31.35
C THR A 716 18.71 27.10 -32.81
N GLN A 717 18.83 25.84 -33.21
CA GLN A 717 18.43 25.37 -34.53
C GLN A 717 17.25 24.41 -34.41
N ARG A 718 16.20 24.70 -35.19
CA ARG A 718 14.98 23.88 -35.23
C ARG A 718 15.26 22.51 -35.86
N SER A 719 14.61 21.48 -35.33
CA SER A 719 14.69 20.09 -35.80
C SER A 719 16.11 19.50 -35.79
N GLN A 720 17.02 20.08 -35.02
CA GLN A 720 18.39 19.62 -34.83
C GLN A 720 18.68 19.46 -33.33
N TRP A 721 19.68 18.64 -33.00
CA TRP A 721 20.16 18.50 -31.64
C TRP A 721 21.01 19.72 -31.27
N ASN A 722 20.62 20.38 -30.19
CA ASN A 722 21.27 21.55 -29.62
C ASN A 722 21.88 21.16 -28.26
N THR A 723 23.05 21.71 -27.96
CA THR A 723 23.67 21.62 -26.62
C THR A 723 23.81 23.03 -26.06
N ILE A 724 23.07 23.33 -24.99
CA ILE A 724 23.04 24.66 -24.38
C ILE A 724 23.59 24.59 -22.96
N ASN A 725 24.59 25.42 -22.66
CA ASN A 725 25.13 25.58 -21.32
C ASN A 725 24.43 26.73 -20.60
N LEU A 726 23.80 26.43 -19.47
CA LEU A 726 23.20 27.39 -18.58
C LEU A 726 24.18 27.73 -17.46
N SER A 727 24.27 29.02 -17.13
CA SER A 727 25.07 29.50 -16.01
C SER A 727 24.29 30.58 -15.26
N PRO A 728 23.37 30.19 -14.36
CA PRO A 728 22.48 31.12 -13.68
C PRO A 728 23.18 31.98 -12.63
N GLN A 729 24.23 31.48 -11.96
CA GLN A 729 24.86 32.19 -10.84
C GLN A 729 25.39 33.61 -11.21
N PRO A 730 26.10 33.82 -12.34
CA PRO A 730 26.53 35.16 -12.74
C PRO A 730 25.37 36.13 -12.97
N ILE A 731 24.28 35.67 -13.59
CA ILE A 731 23.10 36.48 -13.86
C ILE A 731 22.38 36.82 -12.55
N TRP A 732 22.26 35.82 -11.66
CA TRP A 732 21.66 35.97 -10.33
C TRP A 732 22.38 37.04 -9.51
N ASN A 733 23.72 36.96 -9.46
CA ASN A 733 24.56 37.92 -8.75
C ASN A 733 24.48 39.32 -9.38
N ALA A 734 24.41 39.42 -10.72
CA ALA A 734 24.30 40.69 -11.42
C ALA A 734 22.96 41.42 -11.15
N GLN A 735 21.89 40.68 -10.83
CA GLN A 735 20.63 41.27 -10.38
C GLN A 735 20.65 41.73 -8.91
N GLY A 736 21.72 41.43 -8.16
CA GLY A 736 21.79 41.70 -6.73
C GLY A 736 20.89 40.81 -5.89
N TRP A 737 20.39 39.69 -6.43
CA TRP A 737 19.56 38.74 -5.71
C TRP A 737 20.41 37.93 -4.72
N ALA A 738 19.88 37.69 -3.53
CA ALA A 738 20.52 36.83 -2.55
C ALA A 738 20.66 35.41 -3.12
N THR A 739 21.80 34.75 -2.89
CA THR A 739 22.01 33.36 -3.32
C THR A 739 21.18 32.42 -2.44
N PRO A 740 20.11 31.80 -2.96
CA PRO A 740 19.32 30.86 -2.20
C PRO A 740 20.09 29.53 -2.00
N PRO A 741 19.85 28.80 -0.90
CA PRO A 741 20.46 27.49 -0.69
C PRO A 741 19.94 26.45 -1.71
N GLN A 742 18.69 26.58 -2.16
CA GLN A 742 18.07 25.71 -3.15
C GLN A 742 17.22 26.52 -4.11
N VAL A 743 17.16 26.06 -5.35
CA VAL A 743 16.29 26.56 -6.41
C VAL A 743 15.51 25.41 -7.01
N THR A 744 14.40 25.73 -7.66
CA THR A 744 13.68 24.81 -8.53
C THR A 744 14.19 25.02 -9.94
N PHE A 745 14.86 24.02 -10.48
CA PHE A 745 15.16 23.94 -11.90
C PHE A 745 13.97 23.31 -12.63
N THR A 746 13.58 23.86 -13.77
CA THR A 746 12.43 23.37 -14.54
C THR A 746 12.74 23.44 -16.02
N VAL A 747 12.46 22.38 -16.76
CA VAL A 747 12.34 22.42 -18.22
C VAL A 747 10.87 22.42 -18.57
N PHE A 748 10.46 23.25 -19.52
CA PHE A 748 9.05 23.37 -19.89
C PHE A 748 8.83 23.51 -21.39
N LEU A 749 7.63 23.10 -21.80
CA LEU A 749 7.05 23.31 -23.12
C LEU A 749 5.67 23.95 -22.89
N GLU A 750 5.43 25.11 -23.48
CA GLU A 750 4.15 25.81 -23.39
C GLU A 750 3.67 26.32 -24.75
N SER A 751 2.36 26.54 -24.85
CA SER A 751 1.70 27.14 -26.01
C SER A 751 0.38 27.78 -25.60
N SER A 752 0.03 28.90 -26.25
CA SER A 752 -1.35 29.43 -26.29
C SER A 752 -2.00 29.32 -27.67
N SER A 753 -1.32 28.65 -28.61
CA SER A 753 -1.80 28.43 -29.98
C SER A 753 -2.02 26.95 -30.28
N ALA A 754 -3.05 26.66 -31.07
CA ALA A 754 -3.38 25.32 -31.51
C ALA A 754 -2.30 24.68 -32.37
N GLY A 755 -1.99 23.42 -32.05
CA GLY A 755 -0.97 22.64 -32.73
C GLY A 755 -0.45 21.49 -31.88
N VAL A 756 0.30 20.60 -32.53
CA VAL A 756 1.07 19.53 -31.89
C VAL A 756 2.53 19.93 -31.90
N TYR A 757 3.12 20.06 -30.72
CA TYR A 757 4.50 20.47 -30.52
C TYR A 757 5.23 19.42 -29.71
N TYR A 758 6.52 19.23 -30.00
CA TYR A 758 7.34 18.34 -29.19
C TYR A 758 8.76 18.86 -29.00
N ALA A 759 9.32 18.47 -27.86
CA ALA A 759 10.73 18.65 -27.54
C ALA A 759 11.28 17.33 -26.98
N ASN A 760 12.39 16.88 -27.53
CA ASN A 760 13.10 15.69 -27.09
C ASN A 760 14.32 16.13 -26.29
N LEU A 761 14.46 15.64 -25.07
CA LEU A 761 15.60 15.87 -24.20
C LEU A 761 16.35 14.58 -23.99
N ASP A 762 17.64 14.57 -24.26
CA ASP A 762 18.49 13.39 -24.06
C ASP A 762 19.20 13.43 -22.70
N SER A 763 19.71 14.60 -22.30
CA SER A 763 20.34 14.78 -21.00
C SER A 763 20.30 16.23 -20.50
N ILE A 764 20.39 16.37 -19.18
CA ILE A 764 20.49 17.60 -18.40
C ILE A 764 21.64 17.38 -17.41
N SER A 765 22.86 17.65 -17.84
CA SER A 765 24.06 17.25 -17.10
C SER A 765 24.70 18.45 -16.40
N PRO A 766 25.08 18.32 -15.11
CA PRO A 766 25.95 19.29 -14.44
C PRO A 766 27.26 19.53 -15.22
N VAL A 767 27.72 20.78 -15.27
CA VAL A 767 28.97 21.22 -15.95
C VAL A 767 30.10 21.41 -14.96
#